data_AF-A0A672IMT9-F1
#
_entry.id   AF-A0A672IMT9-F1
#
_cell.length_a   1.000
_cell.length_b   1.000
_cell.length_c   1.000
_cell.angle_alpha   90.00
_cell.angle_beta   90.00
_cell.angle_gamma   90.00
#
_symmetry.space_group_name_H-M   'P 1'
#
loop_
_entity.id
_entity.type
_entity.pdbx_description
1 polymer ?
#
loop_
_entity_poly.entity_id
_entity_poly.type
_entity_poly.pdbx_seq_one_letter_code
_entity_poly.pdbx_strand_id
1 'polypeptide(L)'
;MASDSSDEIRERIIELFKPRLKTLIEVDPVLDRTDFIEADEKEQIRQKSRTDGNPVAVGLLLAAVARRPHSPGWFTAFVDALRSAGFSHAADYIQLKLPKPEEEAENDNCAQIIKLLTPTLQDMSTDQVALFCHSRKILTAGDLERVQAETQNRGPRSGARELLERIVKREPGWFSTFVQILRETEHSVLLNLFGGSDDPEVFSQWESWGAPRTKIRLQPVIQKTVYFYGSDSGAAAAPSPEKDIVLRDYQMDVAKPALEGKNIIICLPTGSGKTRVAVYITKKHLERRRSEGNPGKVVVLVNKVPLVEQHYSAEFLPFLKKSYRVERVSGDSQLKISFTEIVNKNDIIICTAQILENFLERAEEGEDDGVKLSELSLIVIDECHHTQKGEVYNHIMMRYLKQKHKNRRLKKEQKQPVPLPQILGLTASPGVGGAKKMEKVMDHILSICANLDASKIMTRSLGDFKKEQRKKIEYVEDRKQDPFGDVIKKIMTAIHSHADLSPNCELGSQNYEQWVVQNERKAAKEEDRKVRICADHLQQYSECLNLSNTIRMSDALSFISKFYEEEMKKKTSPDEEHDIEITETERFLFHLFRDNKRNLEELAKNPDYENGSLSKLRTIILKEFTNREAAQGIIFTKTRRSAMALSQWIQENPKFADVGIKSAYIIGGGDQSVVKPMTSAEQKDVLKKFGNGDVNLLIATTVAEEGLDIPACNFVIRYGLVTNEISMLQAMGRGRAEDSSYTLIDVKNSGVAEREFVNEYRCTMMDKAIIKIRALDQEEYDRKITEFQIQAILEEKVRLTKQKQNRIKNESPANVLLRCRGCNQHVCSGEDVQIIEKMHRVNVAPEFKELFIRRENTSLQERLLDYETNGYIACKACGERWGSMMMYKGIECPCLHVKNFVVNISGKNISKCMKWSEVPIKFRAFNYIDHASQVAESSDDEETA
;
A
#
# COMPACT_ATOMS: atom_id res chain seq x y z
N MET A 1 -40.06 32.74 32.82
CA MET A 1 -38.65 32.31 33.00
C MET A 1 -38.49 30.79 33.20
N ALA A 2 -39.52 29.95 33.04
CA ALA A 2 -39.38 28.48 33.03
C ALA A 2 -39.45 27.84 31.63
N SER A 3 -39.74 28.61 30.57
CA SER A 3 -39.81 28.12 29.18
C SER A 3 -38.45 28.12 28.47
N ASP A 4 -37.59 29.11 28.71
CA ASP A 4 -36.28 29.23 28.03
C ASP A 4 -35.36 28.03 28.28
N SER A 5 -35.36 27.46 29.51
CA SER A 5 -34.50 26.32 29.81
C SER A 5 -34.96 25.02 29.12
N SER A 6 -36.24 24.90 28.76
CA SER A 6 -36.75 23.70 28.08
C SER A 6 -36.49 23.75 26.58
N ASP A 7 -36.52 24.93 25.97
CA ASP A 7 -36.26 25.08 24.54
C ASP A 7 -34.75 25.01 24.24
N GLU A 8 -33.89 25.53 25.13
CA GLU A 8 -32.44 25.32 25.06
C GLU A 8 -32.04 23.83 25.09
N ILE A 9 -32.74 23.02 25.90
CA ILE A 9 -32.49 21.56 25.95
C ILE A 9 -32.92 20.91 24.62
N ARG A 10 -34.03 21.34 24.04
CA ARG A 10 -34.56 20.81 22.76
C ARG A 10 -33.66 21.17 21.57
N GLU A 11 -33.18 22.41 21.53
CA GLU A 11 -32.18 22.87 20.55
C GLU A 11 -30.90 22.04 20.65
N ARG A 12 -30.38 21.82 21.86
CA ARG A 12 -29.19 20.99 22.10
C ARG A 12 -29.37 19.55 21.67
N ILE A 13 -30.56 18.96 21.84
CA ILE A 13 -30.85 17.60 21.37
C ILE A 13 -30.77 17.53 19.83
N ILE A 14 -31.34 18.51 19.13
CA ILE A 14 -31.29 18.58 17.66
C ILE A 14 -29.84 18.72 17.18
N GLU A 15 -29.04 19.61 17.79
CA GLU A 15 -27.63 19.77 17.42
C GLU A 15 -26.79 18.54 17.76
N LEU A 16 -27.00 17.90 18.91
CA LEU A 16 -26.26 16.70 19.33
C LEU A 16 -26.45 15.54 18.34
N PHE A 17 -27.67 15.34 17.83
CA PHE A 17 -27.99 14.25 16.90
C PHE A 17 -28.00 14.68 15.43
N LYS A 18 -27.67 15.93 15.12
CA LYS A 18 -27.64 16.47 13.76
C LYS A 18 -26.89 15.58 12.76
N PRO A 19 -25.70 15.00 13.07
CA PRO A 19 -25.03 14.10 12.13
C PRO A 19 -25.86 12.85 11.80
N ARG A 20 -26.58 12.28 12.78
CA ARG A 20 -27.42 11.10 12.60
C ARG A 20 -28.75 11.44 11.92
N LEU A 21 -29.36 12.57 12.27
CA LEU A 21 -30.61 13.02 11.65
C LEU A 21 -30.42 13.28 10.15
N LYS A 22 -29.25 13.79 9.73
CA LYS A 22 -28.86 13.95 8.32
C LYS A 22 -28.85 12.66 7.51
N THR A 23 -28.66 11.50 8.16
CA THR A 23 -28.66 10.19 7.47
C THR A 23 -30.03 9.53 7.46
N LEU A 24 -30.94 9.95 8.35
CA LEU A 24 -32.25 9.31 8.55
C LEU A 24 -33.41 10.06 7.88
N ILE A 25 -33.30 11.37 7.67
CA ILE A 25 -34.40 12.22 7.18
C ILE A 25 -34.27 12.46 5.68
N GLU A 26 -35.38 12.34 4.94
CA GLU A 26 -35.55 13.02 3.65
C GLU A 26 -36.28 14.33 3.86
N VAL A 27 -35.77 15.40 3.26
CA VAL A 27 -36.18 16.77 3.54
C VAL A 27 -37.59 17.06 3.05
N ASP A 28 -37.91 16.69 1.80
CA ASP A 28 -39.16 17.10 1.16
C ASP A 28 -40.42 16.58 1.90
N PRO A 29 -40.53 15.29 2.28
CA PRO A 29 -41.71 14.80 2.98
C PRO A 29 -41.89 15.39 4.38
N VAL A 30 -40.81 15.83 5.03
CA VAL A 30 -40.88 16.48 6.35
C VAL A 30 -41.28 17.94 6.19
N LEU A 31 -40.69 18.67 5.22
CA LEU A 31 -41.03 20.05 4.92
C LEU A 31 -42.51 20.25 4.59
N ASP A 32 -43.11 19.31 3.88
CA ASP A 32 -44.54 19.34 3.52
C ASP A 32 -45.46 19.27 4.74
N ARG A 33 -44.95 18.79 5.88
CA ARG A 33 -45.70 18.56 7.13
C ARG A 33 -45.26 19.47 8.28
N THR A 34 -44.31 20.37 8.06
CA THR A 34 -43.88 21.39 9.03
C THR A 34 -44.54 22.73 8.72
N ASP A 35 -45.69 23.00 9.32
CA ASP A 35 -46.51 24.19 9.01
C ASP A 35 -45.97 25.50 9.58
N PHE A 36 -45.00 25.43 10.49
CA PHE A 36 -44.39 26.59 11.17
C PHE A 36 -43.13 27.14 10.46
N ILE A 37 -42.74 26.55 9.31
CA ILE A 37 -41.66 27.07 8.46
C ILE A 37 -42.31 27.82 7.29
N GLU A 38 -41.85 29.05 7.03
CA GLU A 38 -42.40 29.91 5.98
C GLU A 38 -42.16 29.36 4.57
N ALA A 39 -43.07 29.65 3.64
CA ALA A 39 -43.05 29.10 2.29
C ALA A 39 -41.73 29.40 1.52
N ASP A 40 -41.19 30.60 1.69
CA ASP A 40 -39.94 31.02 1.05
C ASP A 40 -38.73 30.24 1.58
N GLU A 41 -38.71 29.96 2.89
CA GLU A 41 -37.66 29.18 3.53
C GLU A 41 -37.76 27.70 3.15
N LYS A 42 -38.99 27.15 3.03
CA LYS A 42 -39.20 25.79 2.49
C LYS A 42 -38.64 25.67 1.06
N GLU A 43 -38.85 26.66 0.21
CA GLU A 43 -38.34 26.62 -1.16
C GLU A 43 -36.82 26.76 -1.23
N GLN A 44 -36.20 27.57 -0.36
CA GLN A 44 -34.74 27.63 -0.24
C GLN A 44 -34.15 26.28 0.18
N ILE A 45 -34.76 25.61 1.17
CA ILE A 45 -34.30 24.30 1.63
C ILE A 45 -34.45 23.25 0.50
N ARG A 46 -35.56 23.27 -0.25
CA ARG A 46 -35.76 22.40 -1.42
C ARG A 46 -34.75 22.67 -2.52
N GLN A 47 -34.44 23.93 -2.80
CA GLN A 47 -33.41 24.31 -3.77
C GLN A 47 -32.05 23.73 -3.36
N LYS A 48 -31.70 23.84 -2.07
CA LYS A 48 -30.46 23.25 -1.54
C LYS A 48 -30.43 21.72 -1.64
N SER A 49 -31.58 21.06 -1.49
CA SER A 49 -31.70 19.61 -1.68
C SER A 49 -31.37 19.19 -3.11
N ARG A 50 -31.76 20.02 -4.10
CA ARG A 50 -31.47 19.79 -5.52
C ARG A 50 -30.03 20.10 -5.91
N THR A 51 -29.41 21.14 -5.33
CA THR A 51 -28.06 21.59 -5.71
C THR A 51 -26.94 20.89 -4.94
N ASP A 52 -27.12 20.67 -3.64
CA ASP A 52 -26.05 20.22 -2.72
C ASP A 52 -26.36 18.87 -2.06
N GLY A 53 -27.55 18.31 -2.33
CA GLY A 53 -27.98 17.00 -1.85
C GLY A 53 -28.71 17.04 -0.50
N ASN A 54 -29.47 15.97 -0.25
CA ASN A 54 -30.36 15.84 0.89
C ASN A 54 -29.69 16.09 2.27
N PRO A 55 -28.48 15.58 2.60
CA PRO A 55 -27.86 15.82 3.91
C PRO A 55 -27.57 17.29 4.23
N VAL A 56 -27.28 18.10 3.20
CA VAL A 56 -27.05 19.55 3.35
C VAL A 56 -28.39 20.25 3.61
N ALA A 57 -29.42 19.89 2.86
CA ALA A 57 -30.77 20.41 3.04
C ALA A 57 -31.40 20.00 4.40
N VAL A 58 -31.15 18.79 4.91
CA VAL A 58 -31.57 18.41 6.28
C VAL A 58 -30.86 19.32 7.30
N GLY A 59 -29.60 19.66 7.07
CA GLY A 59 -28.88 20.61 7.92
C GLY A 59 -29.57 21.97 8.03
N LEU A 60 -30.07 22.49 6.91
CA LEU A 60 -30.82 23.74 6.87
C LEU A 60 -32.22 23.60 7.49
N LEU A 61 -32.92 22.48 7.24
CA LEU A 61 -34.20 22.19 7.89
C LEU A 61 -34.05 22.18 9.41
N LEU A 62 -33.03 21.51 9.95
CA LEU A 62 -32.80 21.45 11.40
C LEU A 62 -32.43 22.82 11.98
N ALA A 63 -31.69 23.64 11.22
CA ALA A 63 -31.37 25.01 11.62
C ALA A 63 -32.62 25.91 11.62
N ALA A 64 -33.49 25.78 10.61
CA ALA A 64 -34.76 26.50 10.52
C ALA A 64 -35.71 26.12 11.66
N VAL A 65 -35.76 24.83 12.01
CA VAL A 65 -36.56 24.31 13.13
C VAL A 65 -36.03 24.78 14.49
N ALA A 66 -34.72 24.96 14.64
CA ALA A 66 -34.09 25.42 15.89
C ALA A 66 -34.05 26.96 16.02
N ARG A 67 -34.58 27.71 15.05
CA ARG A 67 -34.50 29.17 14.99
C ARG A 67 -35.50 29.84 15.94
N ARG A 68 -35.02 30.80 16.75
CA ARG A 68 -35.86 31.61 17.66
C ARG A 68 -36.49 32.81 16.93
N PRO A 69 -37.69 33.30 17.36
CA PRO A 69 -38.51 32.80 18.47
C PRO A 69 -39.34 31.58 18.10
N HIS A 70 -39.48 30.65 19.04
CA HIS A 70 -40.21 29.40 18.85
C HIS A 70 -41.72 29.57 18.96
N SER A 71 -42.47 28.93 18.05
CA SER A 71 -43.93 28.83 18.18
C SER A 71 -44.31 27.87 19.34
N PRO A 72 -45.41 28.13 20.08
CA PRO A 72 -45.84 27.23 21.15
C PRO A 72 -46.06 25.81 20.62
N GLY A 73 -45.32 24.84 21.14
CA GLY A 73 -45.42 23.44 20.72
C GLY A 73 -44.61 23.06 19.48
N TRP A 74 -43.75 23.95 18.96
CA TRP A 74 -42.88 23.72 17.78
C TRP A 74 -42.19 22.35 17.79
N PHE A 75 -41.63 21.95 18.92
CA PHE A 75 -40.88 20.71 19.07
C PHE A 75 -41.77 19.47 18.92
N THR A 76 -43.02 19.55 19.42
CA THR A 76 -44.00 18.47 19.26
C THR A 76 -44.49 18.43 17.82
N ALA A 77 -44.77 19.59 17.22
CA ALA A 77 -45.13 19.68 15.80
C ALA A 77 -44.04 19.12 14.87
N PHE A 78 -42.75 19.34 15.18
CA PHE A 78 -41.65 18.77 14.41
C PHE A 78 -41.54 17.25 14.56
N VAL A 79 -41.69 16.73 15.78
CA VAL A 79 -41.71 15.28 16.03
C VAL A 79 -42.90 14.62 15.33
N ASP A 80 -44.07 15.25 15.34
CA ASP A 80 -45.27 14.76 14.66
C ASP A 80 -45.11 14.81 13.13
N ALA A 81 -44.47 15.85 12.60
CA ALA A 81 -44.11 15.95 11.19
C ALA A 81 -43.17 14.81 10.76
N LEU A 82 -42.16 14.48 11.58
CA LEU A 82 -41.27 13.35 11.32
C LEU A 82 -42.00 12.01 11.33
N ARG A 83 -42.86 11.74 12.32
CA ARG A 83 -43.63 10.49 12.41
C ARG A 83 -44.61 10.34 11.24
N SER A 84 -45.35 11.40 10.93
CA SER A 84 -46.32 11.41 9.82
C SER A 84 -45.66 11.36 8.45
N ALA A 85 -44.41 11.81 8.32
CA ALA A 85 -43.57 11.64 7.14
C ALA A 85 -42.91 10.26 7.02
N GLY A 86 -43.07 9.38 8.01
CA GLY A 86 -42.51 8.02 8.00
C GLY A 86 -41.08 7.92 8.54
N PHE A 87 -40.58 8.96 9.22
CA PHE A 87 -39.26 9.01 9.86
C PHE A 87 -39.36 8.82 11.38
N SER A 88 -40.08 7.79 11.83
CA SER A 88 -40.25 7.44 13.25
C SER A 88 -38.91 7.25 13.97
N HIS A 89 -37.91 6.67 13.31
CA HIS A 89 -36.57 6.50 13.88
C HIS A 89 -35.89 7.84 14.19
N ALA A 90 -35.97 8.82 13.28
CA ALA A 90 -35.46 10.16 13.53
C ALA A 90 -36.23 10.88 14.64
N ALA A 91 -37.55 10.68 14.71
CA ALA A 91 -38.39 11.19 15.80
C ALA A 91 -38.00 10.60 17.16
N ASP A 92 -37.62 9.32 17.23
CA ASP A 92 -37.17 8.66 18.44
C ASP A 92 -35.83 9.22 18.94
N TYR A 93 -34.90 9.53 18.03
CA TYR A 93 -33.65 10.23 18.37
C TYR A 93 -33.90 11.58 19.03
N ILE A 94 -34.82 12.37 18.46
CA ILE A 94 -35.19 13.68 19.00
C ILE A 94 -35.94 13.55 20.34
N GLN A 95 -36.68 12.46 20.55
CA GLN A 95 -37.33 12.16 21.83
C GLN A 95 -36.42 11.43 22.84
N LEU A 96 -35.13 11.26 22.54
CA LEU A 96 -34.16 10.50 23.35
C LEU A 96 -34.59 9.04 23.64
N LYS A 97 -35.45 8.47 22.78
CA LYS A 97 -35.80 7.05 22.77
C LYS A 97 -34.73 6.29 21.97
N LEU A 98 -33.49 6.37 22.43
CA LEU A 98 -32.34 5.87 21.70
C LEU A 98 -32.32 4.33 21.66
N PRO A 99 -31.97 3.72 20.52
CA PRO A 99 -31.72 2.29 20.45
C PRO A 99 -30.51 1.91 21.31
N LYS A 100 -30.40 0.64 21.69
CA LYS A 100 -29.19 0.18 22.41
C LYS A 100 -27.98 0.33 21.48
N PRO A 101 -26.80 0.75 21.97
CA PRO A 101 -25.61 0.89 21.14
C PRO A 101 -25.25 -0.36 20.31
N GLU A 102 -25.57 -1.53 20.85
CA GLU A 102 -25.34 -2.82 20.19
C GLU A 102 -26.31 -3.05 19.01
N GLU A 103 -27.58 -2.68 19.15
CA GLU A 103 -28.61 -2.76 18.10
C GLU A 103 -28.35 -1.73 17.00
N GLU A 104 -27.86 -0.55 17.37
CA GLU A 104 -27.52 0.53 16.44
C GLU A 104 -26.28 0.20 15.59
N ALA A 105 -25.23 -0.30 16.24
CA ALA A 105 -24.04 -0.78 15.53
C ALA A 105 -24.37 -1.95 14.58
N GLU A 106 -25.30 -2.81 14.97
CA GLU A 106 -25.79 -3.89 14.12
C GLU A 106 -26.55 -3.35 12.91
N ASN A 107 -27.45 -2.38 13.11
CA ASN A 107 -28.21 -1.73 12.06
C ASN A 107 -27.30 -1.03 11.04
N ASP A 108 -26.27 -0.33 11.51
CA ASP A 108 -25.27 0.33 10.66
C ASP A 108 -24.47 -0.68 9.83
N ASN A 109 -24.09 -1.81 10.43
CA ASN A 109 -23.42 -2.89 9.69
C ASN A 109 -24.33 -3.48 8.61
N CYS A 110 -25.62 -3.72 8.90
CA CYS A 110 -26.60 -4.20 7.92
C CYS A 110 -26.81 -3.21 6.77
N ALA A 111 -26.90 -1.90 7.07
CA ALA A 111 -27.01 -0.85 6.05
C ALA A 111 -25.76 -0.80 5.16
N GLN A 112 -24.57 -0.95 5.73
CA GLN A 112 -23.31 -1.03 4.98
C GLN A 112 -23.24 -2.27 4.08
N ILE A 113 -23.69 -3.43 4.58
CA ILE A 113 -23.78 -4.66 3.78
C ILE A 113 -24.68 -4.44 2.57
N ILE A 114 -25.87 -3.86 2.76
CA ILE A 114 -26.75 -3.54 1.62
C ILE A 114 -26.07 -2.57 0.65
N LYS A 115 -25.42 -1.51 1.14
CA LYS A 115 -24.73 -0.54 0.27
C LYS A 115 -23.62 -1.19 -0.57
N LEU A 116 -22.88 -2.14 -0.02
CA LEU A 116 -21.85 -2.92 -0.72
C LEU A 116 -22.44 -3.88 -1.75
N LEU A 117 -23.58 -4.50 -1.43
CA LEU A 117 -24.25 -5.48 -2.27
C LEU A 117 -25.25 -4.85 -3.27
N THR A 118 -25.51 -3.54 -3.19
CA THR A 118 -26.43 -2.80 -4.07
C THR A 118 -26.25 -3.13 -5.56
N PRO A 119 -25.02 -3.17 -6.12
CA PRO A 119 -24.84 -3.48 -7.55
C PRO A 119 -25.38 -4.85 -7.97
N THR A 120 -25.34 -5.83 -7.07
CA THR A 120 -25.81 -7.20 -7.32
C THR A 120 -27.29 -7.38 -6.94
N LEU A 121 -27.76 -6.68 -5.90
CA LEU A 121 -29.15 -6.71 -5.47
C LEU A 121 -30.09 -6.00 -6.45
N GLN A 122 -29.58 -5.12 -7.33
CA GLN A 122 -30.36 -4.46 -8.37
C GLN A 122 -31.00 -5.42 -9.39
N ASP A 123 -30.58 -6.68 -9.43
CA ASP A 123 -31.13 -7.71 -10.32
C ASP A 123 -32.38 -8.41 -9.76
N MET A 124 -32.90 -7.95 -8.62
CA MET A 124 -34.15 -8.47 -8.05
C MET A 124 -35.40 -8.02 -8.83
N SER A 125 -36.49 -8.75 -8.66
CA SER A 125 -37.83 -8.35 -9.11
C SER A 125 -38.36 -7.20 -8.25
N THR A 126 -37.98 -5.96 -8.61
CA THR A 126 -38.25 -4.74 -7.83
C THR A 126 -39.70 -4.58 -7.43
N ASP A 127 -40.65 -4.73 -8.35
CA ASP A 127 -42.08 -4.50 -8.06
C ASP A 127 -42.63 -5.54 -7.09
N GLN A 128 -42.21 -6.80 -7.23
CA GLN A 128 -42.63 -7.88 -6.35
C GLN A 128 -42.04 -7.72 -4.94
N VAL A 129 -40.74 -7.42 -4.85
CA VAL A 129 -40.07 -7.19 -3.56
C VAL A 129 -40.60 -5.93 -2.89
N ALA A 130 -40.86 -4.85 -3.61
CA ALA A 130 -41.40 -3.60 -3.07
C ALA A 130 -42.82 -3.79 -2.48
N LEU A 131 -43.69 -4.55 -3.16
CA LEU A 131 -45.03 -4.88 -2.65
C LEU A 131 -44.96 -5.65 -1.32
N PHE A 132 -44.07 -6.63 -1.23
CA PHE A 132 -43.87 -7.39 0.01
C PHE A 132 -43.25 -6.52 1.12
N CYS A 133 -42.28 -5.66 0.79
CA CYS A 133 -41.71 -4.68 1.72
C CYS A 133 -42.77 -3.72 2.27
N HIS A 134 -43.74 -3.31 1.45
CA HIS A 134 -44.86 -2.50 1.91
C HIS A 134 -45.82 -3.28 2.81
N SER A 135 -46.19 -4.51 2.42
CA SER A 135 -47.09 -5.37 3.22
C SER A 135 -46.56 -5.66 4.64
N ARG A 136 -45.23 -5.71 4.78
CA ARG A 136 -44.51 -5.92 6.06
C ARG A 136 -44.12 -4.61 6.76
N LYS A 137 -44.64 -3.47 6.29
CA LYS A 137 -44.42 -2.14 6.87
C LYS A 137 -42.95 -1.67 6.90
N ILE A 138 -42.09 -2.23 6.05
CA ILE A 138 -40.72 -1.71 5.83
C ILE A 138 -40.79 -0.44 4.97
N LEU A 139 -41.71 -0.41 4.00
CA LEU A 139 -41.99 0.77 3.17
C LEU A 139 -43.35 1.38 3.50
N THR A 140 -43.43 2.71 3.42
CA THR A 140 -44.71 3.43 3.43
C THR A 140 -45.38 3.36 2.05
N ALA A 141 -46.67 3.69 1.98
CA ALA A 141 -47.41 3.74 0.71
C ALA A 141 -46.76 4.73 -0.29
N GLY A 142 -46.31 5.90 0.18
CA GLY A 142 -45.62 6.88 -0.67
C GLY A 142 -44.21 6.45 -1.10
N ASP A 143 -43.56 5.53 -0.37
CA ASP A 143 -42.29 4.95 -0.80
C ASP A 143 -42.49 3.87 -1.86
N LEU A 144 -43.57 3.08 -1.74
CA LEU A 144 -43.96 2.12 -2.76
C LEU A 144 -44.30 2.83 -4.07
N GLU A 145 -45.11 3.90 -4.03
CA GLU A 145 -45.46 4.69 -5.21
C GLU A 145 -44.21 5.27 -5.89
N ARG A 146 -43.24 5.77 -5.12
CA ARG A 146 -41.98 6.30 -5.67
C ARG A 146 -41.10 5.22 -6.29
N VAL A 147 -40.98 4.06 -5.63
CA VAL A 147 -40.26 2.92 -6.20
C VAL A 147 -40.92 2.46 -7.51
N GLN A 148 -42.25 2.35 -7.54
CA GLN A 148 -43.00 1.98 -8.75
C GLN A 148 -42.87 3.02 -9.86
N ALA A 149 -42.93 4.32 -9.54
CA ALA A 149 -42.73 5.39 -10.50
C ALA A 149 -41.30 5.39 -11.08
N GLU A 150 -40.27 5.18 -10.26
CA GLU A 150 -38.88 5.09 -10.73
C GLU A 150 -38.66 3.82 -11.57
N THR A 151 -39.27 2.69 -11.18
CA THR A 151 -39.27 1.45 -11.98
C THR A 151 -39.90 1.68 -13.36
N GLN A 152 -41.04 2.36 -13.43
CA GLN A 152 -41.73 2.65 -14.70
C GLN A 152 -40.97 3.65 -15.57
N ASN A 153 -40.40 4.70 -14.98
CA ASN A 153 -39.76 5.79 -15.71
C ASN A 153 -38.31 5.50 -16.12
N ARG A 154 -37.55 4.78 -15.28
CA ARG A 154 -36.09 4.57 -15.43
C ARG A 154 -35.66 3.11 -15.34
N GLY A 155 -36.62 2.19 -15.32
CA GLY A 155 -36.40 0.75 -15.38
C GLY A 155 -36.19 0.08 -14.01
N PRO A 156 -36.30 -1.26 -13.96
CA PRO A 156 -36.35 -2.05 -12.72
C PRO A 156 -35.10 -1.93 -11.86
N ARG A 157 -33.91 -1.81 -12.46
CA ARG A 157 -32.65 -1.60 -11.72
C ARG A 157 -32.61 -0.25 -11.00
N SER A 158 -33.16 0.80 -11.61
CA SER A 158 -33.25 2.14 -10.99
C SER A 158 -34.24 2.12 -9.82
N GLY A 159 -35.40 1.48 -10.00
CA GLY A 159 -36.34 1.24 -8.91
C GLY A 159 -35.78 0.35 -7.79
N ALA A 160 -34.95 -0.65 -8.11
CA ALA A 160 -34.28 -1.50 -7.12
C ALA A 160 -33.32 -0.70 -6.25
N ARG A 161 -32.55 0.21 -6.87
CA ARG A 161 -31.68 1.13 -6.13
C ARG A 161 -32.48 2.03 -5.20
N GLU A 162 -33.57 2.59 -5.72
CA GLU A 162 -34.48 3.47 -4.98
C GLU A 162 -35.14 2.75 -3.79
N LEU A 163 -35.49 1.47 -3.96
CA LEU A 163 -35.97 0.58 -2.90
C LEU A 163 -34.92 0.38 -1.81
N LEU A 164 -33.69 0.01 -2.20
CA LEU A 164 -32.59 -0.28 -1.28
C LEU A 164 -32.17 0.96 -0.47
N GLU A 165 -32.16 2.14 -1.09
CA GLU A 165 -31.86 3.41 -0.41
C GLU A 165 -32.89 3.79 0.66
N ARG A 166 -34.14 3.31 0.53
CA ARG A 166 -35.20 3.56 1.50
C ARG A 166 -35.26 2.55 2.63
N ILE A 167 -34.97 1.28 2.39
CA ILE A 167 -35.04 0.25 3.45
C ILE A 167 -33.94 0.44 4.50
N VAL A 168 -32.76 0.91 4.11
CA VAL A 168 -31.60 1.08 5.02
C VAL A 168 -31.77 2.20 6.03
N LYS A 169 -32.76 3.09 5.83
CA LYS A 169 -33.07 4.23 6.70
C LYS A 169 -34.13 3.90 7.77
N ARG A 170 -34.57 2.64 7.85
CA ARG A 170 -35.65 2.20 8.74
C ARG A 170 -35.15 1.75 10.11
N GLU A 171 -36.10 1.64 11.04
CA GLU A 171 -35.85 1.16 12.40
C GLU A 171 -35.22 -0.24 12.41
N PRO A 172 -34.39 -0.57 13.41
CA PRO A 172 -33.76 -1.89 13.54
C PRO A 172 -34.74 -3.05 13.38
N GLY A 173 -34.34 -4.08 12.61
CA GLY A 173 -35.19 -5.24 12.27
C GLY A 173 -35.67 -5.28 10.82
N TRP A 174 -35.44 -4.22 10.04
CA TRP A 174 -35.75 -4.21 8.60
C TRP A 174 -34.93 -5.24 7.81
N PHE A 175 -33.69 -5.50 8.20
CA PHE A 175 -32.77 -6.37 7.47
C PHE A 175 -33.20 -7.84 7.47
N SER A 176 -33.54 -8.41 8.63
CA SER A 176 -34.06 -9.77 8.74
C SER A 176 -35.36 -9.94 7.96
N THR A 177 -36.24 -8.95 8.04
CA THR A 177 -37.50 -8.92 7.30
C THR A 177 -37.27 -8.86 5.79
N PHE A 178 -36.30 -8.06 5.33
CA PHE A 178 -35.91 -7.97 3.92
C PHE A 178 -35.32 -9.27 3.37
N VAL A 179 -34.44 -9.93 4.13
CA VAL A 179 -33.89 -11.25 3.76
C VAL A 179 -35.00 -12.30 3.65
N GLN A 180 -35.99 -12.27 4.56
CA GLN A 180 -37.15 -13.17 4.47
C GLN A 180 -38.00 -12.88 3.22
N ILE A 181 -38.19 -11.60 2.86
CA ILE A 181 -38.90 -11.23 1.63
C ILE A 181 -38.17 -11.76 0.39
N LEU A 182 -36.84 -11.63 0.32
CA LEU A 182 -36.05 -12.18 -0.80
C LEU A 182 -36.21 -13.70 -0.92
N ARG A 183 -36.39 -14.41 0.20
CA ARG A 183 -36.70 -15.84 0.20
C ARG A 183 -38.10 -16.14 -0.33
N GLU A 184 -39.11 -15.46 0.17
CA GLU A 184 -40.51 -15.67 -0.22
C GLU A 184 -40.80 -15.26 -1.67
N THR A 185 -39.98 -14.35 -2.21
CA THR A 185 -40.01 -13.96 -3.62
C THR A 185 -39.08 -14.81 -4.50
N GLU A 186 -38.55 -15.92 -3.97
CA GLU A 186 -37.73 -16.92 -4.67
C GLU A 186 -36.39 -16.42 -5.25
N HIS A 187 -35.79 -15.37 -4.66
CA HIS A 187 -34.48 -14.85 -5.08
C HIS A 187 -33.29 -15.59 -4.42
N SER A 188 -33.25 -16.93 -4.56
CA SER A 188 -32.26 -17.81 -3.90
C SER A 188 -30.79 -17.43 -4.20
N VAL A 189 -30.49 -17.00 -5.42
CA VAL A 189 -29.14 -16.55 -5.82
C VAL A 189 -28.69 -15.30 -5.04
N LEU A 190 -29.63 -14.39 -4.72
CA LEU A 190 -29.34 -13.18 -3.94
C LEU A 190 -29.22 -13.48 -2.44
N LEU A 191 -29.89 -14.52 -1.94
CA LEU A 191 -29.77 -14.96 -0.54
C LEU A 191 -28.39 -15.53 -0.20
N ASN A 192 -27.73 -16.17 -1.17
CA ASN A 192 -26.35 -16.67 -1.00
C ASN A 192 -25.35 -15.54 -0.66
N LEU A 193 -25.65 -14.30 -1.06
CA LEU A 193 -24.83 -13.13 -0.73
C LEU A 193 -24.85 -12.81 0.78
N PHE A 194 -25.90 -13.24 1.49
CA PHE A 194 -26.05 -13.07 2.93
C PHE A 194 -25.66 -14.32 3.74
N GLY A 195 -25.11 -15.35 3.08
CA GLY A 195 -24.55 -16.54 3.73
C GLY A 195 -25.55 -17.66 4.08
N GLY A 196 -26.74 -17.68 3.46
CA GLY A 196 -27.72 -18.76 3.68
C GLY A 196 -27.42 -20.02 2.86
N SER A 197 -27.36 -21.20 3.50
CA SER A 197 -27.57 -22.49 2.84
C SER A 197 -29.06 -22.86 2.86
N ASP A 198 -29.54 -23.62 1.87
CA ASP A 198 -30.93 -24.14 1.77
C ASP A 198 -31.26 -25.23 2.81
N ASP A 199 -30.63 -25.23 3.98
CA ASP A 199 -30.82 -26.25 5.01
C ASP A 199 -31.98 -25.88 5.96
N PRO A 200 -33.10 -26.63 5.95
CA PRO A 200 -34.28 -26.33 6.78
C PRO A 200 -34.02 -26.42 8.30
N GLU A 201 -33.00 -27.16 8.75
CA GLU A 201 -32.69 -27.33 10.19
C GLU A 201 -32.08 -26.07 10.83
N VAL A 202 -31.29 -25.29 10.06
CA VAL A 202 -30.62 -24.07 10.54
C VAL A 202 -31.63 -22.96 10.83
N PHE A 203 -32.76 -22.94 10.13
CA PHE A 203 -33.79 -21.92 10.26
C PHE A 203 -34.75 -22.14 11.44
N SER A 204 -34.94 -23.38 11.89
CA SER A 204 -35.76 -23.67 13.08
C SER A 204 -35.20 -23.04 14.37
N GLN A 205 -33.90 -22.71 14.38
CA GLN A 205 -33.24 -22.00 15.48
C GLN A 205 -33.53 -20.50 15.50
N TRP A 206 -34.03 -19.90 14.40
CA TRP A 206 -34.33 -18.45 14.33
C TRP A 206 -35.75 -18.10 14.77
N GLU A 207 -36.75 -18.99 14.61
CA GLU A 207 -38.11 -18.76 15.11
C GLU A 207 -38.27 -19.03 16.62
N SER A 208 -37.38 -19.83 17.22
CA SER A 208 -37.41 -20.15 18.66
C SER A 208 -37.04 -18.99 19.58
N TRP A 209 -36.56 -17.86 19.05
CA TRP A 209 -36.07 -16.72 19.83
C TRP A 209 -37.14 -15.63 19.89
N GLY A 210 -38.21 -15.88 20.65
CA GLY A 210 -39.03 -14.80 21.19
C GLY A 210 -38.14 -13.90 22.06
N ALA A 211 -38.14 -12.58 21.80
CA ALA A 211 -37.32 -11.61 22.55
C ALA A 211 -37.55 -11.77 24.07
N PRO A 212 -36.52 -11.67 24.96
CA PRO A 212 -35.48 -10.65 24.91
C PRO A 212 -34.06 -11.07 25.39
N ARG A 213 -33.07 -10.19 25.12
CA ARG A 213 -31.71 -10.16 25.69
C ARG A 213 -30.75 -11.29 25.31
N THR A 214 -30.33 -11.32 24.04
CA THR A 214 -28.99 -11.83 23.69
C THR A 214 -28.52 -11.21 22.38
N LYS A 215 -27.35 -10.57 22.44
CA LYS A 215 -26.56 -10.03 21.34
C LYS A 215 -26.70 -10.84 20.05
N ILE A 216 -27.32 -10.26 19.03
CA ILE A 216 -27.07 -10.69 17.67
C ILE A 216 -25.62 -10.29 17.38
N ARG A 217 -24.77 -11.32 17.30
CA ARG A 217 -23.36 -11.15 16.97
C ARG A 217 -23.26 -11.29 15.46
N LEU A 218 -23.50 -10.21 14.71
CA LEU A 218 -22.88 -10.04 13.40
C LEU A 218 -21.39 -10.29 13.62
N GLN A 219 -20.87 -11.39 13.11
CA GLN A 219 -19.45 -11.70 13.22
C GLN A 219 -18.69 -10.62 12.44
N PRO A 220 -17.88 -9.78 13.11
CA PRO A 220 -16.77 -9.17 12.41
C PRO A 220 -15.79 -10.33 12.20
N VAL A 221 -15.55 -10.71 10.95
CA VAL A 221 -14.36 -11.49 10.59
C VAL A 221 -13.16 -10.55 10.72
N ILE A 222 -12.84 -10.13 11.95
CA ILE A 222 -11.57 -9.56 12.44
C ILE A 222 -11.75 -9.31 13.96
N GLN A 223 -10.77 -9.77 14.73
CA GLN A 223 -10.56 -9.62 16.19
C GLN A 223 -11.38 -10.47 17.17
N LYS A 224 -10.75 -11.58 17.59
CA LYS A 224 -10.47 -11.82 19.02
C LYS A 224 -9.21 -12.65 19.21
N THR A 225 -8.14 -12.01 19.69
CA THR A 225 -7.29 -12.58 20.75
C THR A 225 -6.63 -11.43 21.51
N VAL A 226 -7.20 -11.00 22.64
CA VAL A 226 -6.46 -10.67 23.88
C VAL A 226 -7.36 -11.01 25.07
N TYR A 227 -6.72 -11.60 26.06
CA TYR A 227 -7.17 -12.25 27.29
C TYR A 227 -7.91 -11.35 28.30
N PHE A 228 -8.80 -11.97 29.08
CA PHE A 228 -9.04 -11.61 30.48
C PHE A 228 -8.83 -12.86 31.36
N TYR A 229 -8.10 -12.67 32.46
CA TYR A 229 -7.88 -13.63 33.54
C TYR A 229 -9.19 -13.98 34.26
N GLY A 230 -9.34 -15.24 34.71
CA GLY A 230 -10.25 -15.58 35.82
C GLY A 230 -10.94 -16.95 35.78
N SER A 231 -10.37 -17.90 36.53
CA SER A 231 -10.97 -19.04 37.28
C SER A 231 -11.81 -20.14 36.59
N ASP A 232 -11.22 -21.34 36.58
CA ASP A 232 -11.73 -22.69 36.88
C ASP A 232 -13.20 -23.09 36.57
N SER A 233 -13.36 -24.13 35.74
CA SER A 233 -13.73 -25.48 36.22
C SER A 233 -13.79 -26.50 35.07
N GLY A 234 -13.46 -27.75 35.38
CA GLY A 234 -12.97 -28.80 34.48
C GLY A 234 -13.91 -29.32 33.39
N ALA A 235 -13.33 -29.59 32.23
CA ALA A 235 -13.58 -30.80 31.43
C ALA A 235 -12.37 -31.04 30.51
N ALA A 236 -11.64 -32.13 30.75
CA ALA A 236 -10.44 -32.50 30.01
C ALA A 236 -10.79 -32.97 28.59
N ALA A 237 -10.50 -32.15 27.58
CA ALA A 237 -10.45 -32.59 26.18
C ALA A 237 -9.06 -33.16 25.88
N ALA A 238 -9.02 -34.36 25.31
CA ALA A 238 -7.80 -35.11 25.02
C ALA A 238 -6.83 -34.31 24.10
N PRO A 239 -5.50 -34.39 24.33
CA PRO A 239 -4.53 -33.65 23.53
C PRO A 239 -4.38 -34.24 22.12
N SER A 240 -4.54 -33.40 21.10
CA SER A 240 -4.13 -33.72 19.72
C SER A 240 -2.63 -34.03 19.65
N PRO A 241 -2.19 -35.02 18.84
CA PRO A 241 -0.82 -35.52 18.82
C PRO A 241 0.22 -34.44 18.45
N GLU A 242 1.41 -34.56 19.04
CA GLU A 242 2.53 -33.62 18.90
C GLU A 242 3.02 -33.53 17.44
N LYS A 243 3.17 -32.31 16.91
CA LYS A 243 3.94 -32.08 15.68
C LYS A 243 5.41 -31.89 16.05
N ASP A 244 6.18 -32.97 16.02
CA ASP A 244 7.62 -32.90 16.23
C ASP A 244 8.33 -32.14 15.11
N ILE A 245 9.35 -31.36 15.48
CA ILE A 245 10.19 -30.65 14.52
C ILE A 245 11.29 -31.60 14.05
N VAL A 246 11.08 -32.23 12.90
CA VAL A 246 12.09 -33.09 12.26
C VAL A 246 12.77 -32.31 11.13
N LEU A 247 14.10 -32.24 11.18
CA LEU A 247 14.93 -31.70 10.09
C LEU A 247 15.42 -32.83 9.19
N ARG A 248 15.54 -32.55 7.89
CA ARG A 248 16.24 -33.43 6.94
C ARG A 248 17.74 -33.44 7.22
N ASP A 249 18.47 -34.44 6.74
CA ASP A 249 19.91 -34.56 7.00
C ASP A 249 20.70 -33.32 6.55
N TYR A 250 20.43 -32.82 5.34
CA TYR A 250 21.09 -31.61 4.84
C TYR A 250 20.75 -30.36 5.67
N GLN A 251 19.56 -30.31 6.27
CA GLN A 251 19.11 -29.23 7.14
C GLN A 251 19.82 -29.29 8.49
N MET A 252 19.96 -30.50 9.06
CA MET A 252 20.69 -30.73 10.30
C MET A 252 22.17 -30.38 10.14
N ASP A 253 22.79 -30.78 9.03
CA ASP A 253 24.21 -30.50 8.75
C ASP A 253 24.54 -29.01 8.74
N VAL A 254 23.69 -28.17 8.16
CA VAL A 254 23.91 -26.71 8.17
C VAL A 254 23.55 -26.07 9.51
N ALA A 255 22.71 -26.70 10.32
CA ALA A 255 22.28 -26.20 11.62
C ALA A 255 23.29 -26.44 12.75
N LYS A 256 24.07 -27.53 12.67
CA LYS A 256 25.01 -27.99 13.73
C LYS A 256 25.82 -26.86 14.39
N PRO A 257 26.54 -25.98 13.65
CA PRO A 257 27.31 -24.92 14.30
C PRO A 257 26.46 -23.90 15.07
N ALA A 258 25.24 -23.61 14.60
CA ALA A 258 24.34 -22.72 15.34
C ALA A 258 23.83 -23.37 16.62
N LEU A 259 23.60 -24.69 16.62
CA LEU A 259 23.23 -25.43 17.83
C LEU A 259 24.37 -25.41 18.88
N GLU A 260 25.62 -25.34 18.43
CA GLU A 260 26.80 -25.13 19.28
C GLU A 260 26.95 -23.69 19.77
N GLY A 261 26.05 -22.76 19.40
CA GLY A 261 26.11 -21.35 19.79
C GLY A 261 26.99 -20.47 18.89
N LYS A 262 27.46 -20.96 17.74
CA LYS A 262 28.26 -20.15 16.80
C LYS A 262 27.38 -19.25 15.94
N ASN A 263 27.89 -18.06 15.63
CA ASN A 263 27.27 -17.20 14.63
C ASN A 263 27.54 -17.76 13.24
N ILE A 264 26.50 -17.94 12.42
CA ILE A 264 26.63 -18.51 11.07
C ILE A 264 25.68 -17.86 10.07
N ILE A 265 26.00 -18.06 8.79
CA ILE A 265 25.08 -17.84 7.67
C ILE A 265 24.69 -19.19 7.10
N ILE A 266 23.39 -19.48 7.00
CA ILE A 266 22.86 -20.62 6.27
C ILE A 266 22.48 -20.17 4.86
N CYS A 267 23.24 -20.66 3.88
CA CYS A 267 23.01 -20.44 2.46
C CYS A 267 22.41 -21.71 1.83
N LEU A 268 21.07 -21.73 1.69
CA LEU A 268 20.35 -22.84 1.06
C LEU A 268 19.32 -22.32 0.04
N PRO A 269 19.13 -23.00 -1.12
CA PRO A 269 18.20 -22.56 -2.17
C PRO A 269 16.77 -22.27 -1.69
N THR A 270 16.02 -21.48 -2.45
CA THR A 270 14.59 -21.24 -2.16
C THR A 270 13.80 -22.55 -2.13
N GLY A 271 12.86 -22.69 -1.20
CA GLY A 271 12.08 -23.94 -1.02
C GLY A 271 12.77 -25.05 -0.23
N SER A 272 14.03 -24.89 0.17
CA SER A 272 14.78 -25.88 0.97
C SER A 272 14.40 -25.96 2.46
N GLY A 273 13.48 -25.11 2.93
CA GLY A 273 13.01 -25.08 4.31
C GLY A 273 13.92 -24.31 5.29
N LYS A 274 14.58 -23.23 4.85
CA LYS A 274 15.43 -22.37 5.71
C LYS A 274 14.73 -21.93 7.00
N THR A 275 13.47 -21.49 6.91
CA THR A 275 12.68 -21.05 8.07
C THR A 275 12.47 -22.18 9.07
N ARG A 276 12.20 -23.41 8.62
CA ARG A 276 12.09 -24.60 9.50
C ARG A 276 13.37 -24.86 10.29
N VAL A 277 14.53 -24.68 9.65
CA VAL A 277 15.83 -24.78 10.32
C VAL A 277 15.98 -23.74 11.41
N ALA A 278 15.56 -22.50 11.14
CA ALA A 278 15.56 -21.43 12.14
C ALA A 278 14.65 -21.74 13.34
N VAL A 279 13.43 -22.24 13.11
CA VAL A 279 12.52 -22.66 14.19
C VAL A 279 13.18 -23.74 15.07
N TYR A 280 13.83 -24.73 14.47
CA TYR A 280 14.54 -25.79 15.21
C TYR A 280 15.70 -25.22 16.05
N ILE A 281 16.53 -24.35 15.47
CA ILE A 281 17.62 -23.68 16.19
C ILE A 281 17.08 -22.82 17.33
N THR A 282 16.00 -22.07 17.10
CA THR A 282 15.34 -21.24 18.13
C THR A 282 14.87 -22.11 19.30
N LYS A 283 14.20 -23.24 19.04
CA LYS A 283 13.77 -24.18 20.08
C LYS A 283 14.96 -24.65 20.92
N LYS A 284 15.99 -25.17 20.26
CA LYS A 284 17.17 -25.73 20.93
C LYS A 284 17.97 -24.67 21.70
N HIS A 285 18.04 -23.46 21.17
CA HIS A 285 18.68 -22.33 21.86
C HIS A 285 17.94 -21.95 23.15
N LEU A 286 16.61 -21.84 23.10
CA LEU A 286 15.80 -21.52 24.28
C LEU A 286 15.83 -22.65 25.32
N GLU A 287 15.78 -23.92 24.88
CA GLU A 287 15.95 -25.10 25.76
C GLU A 287 17.30 -25.05 26.50
N ARG A 288 18.39 -24.80 25.77
CA ARG A 288 19.73 -24.65 26.35
C ARG A 288 19.78 -23.51 27.37
N ARG A 289 19.30 -22.32 27.02
CA ARG A 289 19.29 -21.15 27.93
C ARG A 289 18.51 -21.43 29.22
N ARG A 290 17.35 -22.08 29.10
CA ARG A 290 16.54 -22.51 30.25
C ARG A 290 17.29 -23.51 31.13
N SER A 291 17.99 -24.48 30.54
CA SER A 291 18.79 -25.46 31.28
C SER A 291 19.99 -24.84 32.02
N GLU A 292 20.54 -23.74 31.49
CA GLU A 292 21.62 -22.97 32.11
C GLU A 292 21.11 -21.97 33.17
N GLY A 293 19.80 -21.88 33.41
CA GLY A 293 19.20 -20.88 34.30
C GLY A 293 19.24 -19.45 33.77
N ASN A 294 19.50 -19.27 32.48
CA ASN A 294 19.61 -17.96 31.83
C ASN A 294 18.32 -17.59 31.07
N PRO A 295 17.92 -16.30 31.06
CA PRO A 295 16.80 -15.88 30.22
C PRO A 295 17.14 -16.05 28.73
N GLY A 296 16.20 -16.60 27.97
CA GLY A 296 16.26 -16.73 26.53
C GLY A 296 15.29 -15.77 25.87
N LYS A 297 15.78 -14.96 24.93
CA LYS A 297 14.99 -14.02 24.15
C LYS A 297 15.45 -14.00 22.70
N VAL A 298 14.52 -14.20 21.78
CA VAL A 298 14.81 -14.37 20.35
C VAL A 298 14.05 -13.35 19.54
N VAL A 299 14.75 -12.69 18.61
CA VAL A 299 14.12 -11.82 17.62
C VAL A 299 14.38 -12.37 16.23
N VAL A 300 13.33 -12.46 15.42
CA VAL A 300 13.38 -12.87 14.02
C VAL A 300 13.06 -11.65 13.15
N LEU A 301 14.06 -11.19 12.42
CA LEU A 301 14.00 -9.98 11.61
C LEU A 301 13.71 -10.31 10.15
N VAL A 302 12.67 -9.69 9.60
CA VAL A 302 12.29 -9.80 8.18
C VAL A 302 12.33 -8.44 7.49
N ASN A 303 12.48 -8.44 6.16
CA ASN A 303 12.60 -7.22 5.36
C ASN A 303 11.25 -6.75 4.78
N LYS A 304 10.19 -7.59 4.82
CA LYS A 304 8.85 -7.29 4.30
C LYS A 304 7.77 -7.57 5.35
N VAL A 305 6.72 -6.75 5.37
CA VAL A 305 5.60 -6.91 6.32
C VAL A 305 4.88 -8.26 6.18
N PRO A 306 4.56 -8.77 4.97
CA PRO A 306 3.89 -10.08 4.83
C PRO A 306 4.67 -11.26 5.42
N LEU A 307 6.00 -11.19 5.45
CA LEU A 307 6.86 -12.23 6.04
C LEU A 307 6.64 -12.38 7.55
N VAL A 308 6.24 -11.31 8.25
CA VAL A 308 5.98 -11.34 9.69
C VAL A 308 4.85 -12.32 9.99
N GLU A 309 3.71 -12.16 9.32
CA GLU A 309 2.55 -13.03 9.48
C GLU A 309 2.82 -14.44 8.96
N GLN A 310 3.53 -14.56 7.83
CA GLN A 310 3.89 -15.85 7.25
C GLN A 310 4.74 -16.69 8.20
N HIS A 311 5.86 -16.16 8.69
CA HIS A 311 6.75 -16.89 9.60
C HIS A 311 6.08 -17.15 10.94
N TYR A 312 5.26 -16.22 11.43
CA TYR A 312 4.47 -16.41 12.64
C TYR A 312 3.49 -17.58 12.51
N SER A 313 2.56 -17.51 11.57
CA SER A 313 1.43 -18.45 11.49
C SER A 313 1.78 -19.80 10.89
N ALA A 314 2.72 -19.86 9.92
CA ALA A 314 3.06 -21.11 9.24
C ALA A 314 4.17 -21.91 9.93
N GLU A 315 5.09 -21.25 10.65
CA GLU A 315 6.32 -21.87 11.15
C GLU A 315 6.48 -21.70 12.68
N PHE A 316 6.70 -20.50 13.20
CA PHE A 316 7.05 -20.34 14.62
C PHE A 316 5.91 -20.68 15.59
N LEU A 317 4.68 -20.20 15.32
CA LEU A 317 3.55 -20.41 16.23
C LEU A 317 3.15 -21.90 16.33
N PRO A 318 2.98 -22.67 15.22
CA PRO A 318 2.58 -24.07 15.31
C PRO A 318 3.54 -24.96 16.11
N PHE A 319 4.85 -24.68 16.05
CA PHE A 319 5.86 -25.51 16.68
C PHE A 319 6.28 -25.05 18.08
N LEU A 320 6.14 -23.75 18.41
CA LEU A 320 6.72 -23.19 19.65
C LEU A 320 5.69 -22.63 20.65
N LYS A 321 4.43 -22.38 20.26
CA LYS A 321 3.40 -21.77 21.13
C LYS A 321 3.13 -22.55 22.42
N LYS A 322 3.30 -23.88 22.40
CA LYS A 322 3.05 -24.73 23.59
C LYS A 322 4.09 -24.49 24.70
N SER A 323 5.32 -24.12 24.34
CA SER A 323 6.44 -23.99 25.28
C SER A 323 6.92 -22.56 25.49
N TYR A 324 6.59 -21.64 24.57
CA TYR A 324 7.10 -20.28 24.53
C TYR A 324 6.03 -19.29 24.08
N ARG A 325 6.13 -18.06 24.58
CA ARG A 325 5.32 -16.92 24.13
C ARG A 325 5.90 -16.35 22.85
N VAL A 326 5.11 -16.43 21.79
CA VAL A 326 5.48 -15.98 20.44
C VAL A 326 4.57 -14.82 20.06
N GLU A 327 5.17 -13.71 19.64
CA GLU A 327 4.43 -12.54 19.17
C GLU A 327 5.01 -12.00 17.86
N ARG A 328 4.17 -11.29 17.10
CA ARG A 328 4.51 -10.67 15.82
C ARG A 328 4.27 -9.17 15.86
N VAL A 329 5.16 -8.40 15.23
CA VAL A 329 5.08 -6.94 15.19
C VAL A 329 5.49 -6.41 13.82
N SER A 330 4.67 -5.56 13.22
CA SER A 330 4.97 -4.87 11.96
C SER A 330 4.52 -3.41 12.01
N GLY A 331 4.88 -2.62 10.99
CA GLY A 331 4.38 -1.24 10.85
C GLY A 331 2.86 -1.15 10.68
N ASP A 332 2.20 -2.23 10.24
CA ASP A 332 0.73 -2.30 10.08
C ASP A 332 0.04 -2.70 11.40
N SER A 333 0.80 -3.04 12.45
CA SER A 333 0.24 -3.48 13.72
C SER A 333 -0.24 -2.27 14.53
N GLN A 334 -1.55 -2.18 14.79
CA GLN A 334 -2.10 -1.23 15.77
C GLN A 334 -1.81 -1.72 17.20
N LEU A 335 -0.57 -1.51 17.66
CA LEU A 335 -0.15 -1.94 18.99
C LEU A 335 -0.82 -1.06 20.07
N LYS A 336 -1.46 -1.71 21.05
CA LYS A 336 -2.00 -1.04 22.25
C LYS A 336 -0.97 -0.90 23.38
N ILE A 337 0.24 -1.46 23.19
CA ILE A 337 1.34 -1.50 24.16
C ILE A 337 2.66 -1.21 23.44
N SER A 338 3.67 -0.67 24.14
CA SER A 338 4.96 -0.35 23.52
C SER A 338 5.71 -1.61 23.08
N PHE A 339 6.61 -1.47 22.10
CA PHE A 339 7.42 -2.59 21.62
C PHE A 339 8.34 -3.14 22.72
N THR A 340 8.87 -2.26 23.59
CA THR A 340 9.66 -2.66 24.76
C THR A 340 8.89 -3.62 25.65
N GLU A 341 7.61 -3.34 25.91
CA GLU A 341 6.75 -4.21 26.71
C GLU A 341 6.47 -5.55 26.01
N ILE A 342 6.31 -5.55 24.68
CA ILE A 342 6.16 -6.78 23.89
C ILE A 342 7.43 -7.63 23.99
N VAL A 343 8.60 -7.01 23.85
CA VAL A 343 9.89 -7.70 24.02
C VAL A 343 10.00 -8.26 25.42
N ASN A 344 9.58 -7.54 26.47
CA ASN A 344 9.61 -8.03 27.85
C ASN A 344 8.68 -9.23 28.08
N LYS A 345 7.47 -9.18 27.54
CA LYS A 345 6.43 -10.21 27.76
C LYS A 345 6.56 -11.45 26.89
N ASN A 346 7.40 -11.47 25.86
CA ASN A 346 7.49 -12.59 24.93
C ASN A 346 8.91 -13.18 24.88
N ASP A 347 8.98 -14.47 24.57
CA ASP A 347 10.25 -15.19 24.44
C ASP A 347 10.77 -15.10 23.00
N ILE A 348 9.84 -15.03 22.03
CA ILE A 348 10.12 -14.97 20.58
C ILE A 348 9.30 -13.83 19.97
N ILE A 349 9.99 -12.93 19.26
CA ILE A 349 9.38 -11.79 18.57
C ILE A 349 9.75 -11.86 17.09
N ILE A 350 8.74 -11.86 16.21
CA ILE A 350 8.94 -11.80 14.76
C ILE A 350 8.56 -10.40 14.29
N CYS A 351 9.50 -9.65 13.73
CA CYS A 351 9.22 -8.28 13.33
C CYS A 351 9.99 -7.79 12.10
N THR A 352 9.52 -6.70 11.51
CA THR A 352 10.29 -6.00 10.49
C THR A 352 11.51 -5.32 11.11
N ALA A 353 12.64 -5.37 10.40
CA ALA A 353 13.92 -4.84 10.89
C ALA A 353 13.85 -3.40 11.41
N GLN A 354 13.08 -2.54 10.74
CA GLN A 354 12.95 -1.13 11.09
C GLN A 354 12.32 -0.91 12.47
N ILE A 355 11.43 -1.81 12.91
CA ILE A 355 10.84 -1.72 14.25
C ILE A 355 11.94 -1.90 15.29
N LEU A 356 12.76 -2.94 15.20
CA LEU A 356 13.85 -3.13 16.16
C LEU A 356 14.85 -1.96 16.10
N GLU A 357 15.24 -1.49 14.91
CA GLU A 357 16.19 -0.37 14.78
C GLU A 357 15.68 0.91 15.45
N ASN A 358 14.40 1.25 15.31
CA ASN A 358 13.80 2.43 15.96
C ASN A 358 13.96 2.36 17.49
N PHE A 359 13.71 1.19 18.09
CA PHE A 359 13.79 1.03 19.56
C PHE A 359 15.23 0.85 20.07
N LEU A 360 16.16 0.37 19.24
CA LEU A 360 17.59 0.42 19.52
C LEU A 360 18.12 1.86 19.50
N GLU A 361 17.65 2.69 18.58
CA GLU A 361 18.02 4.11 18.49
C GLU A 361 17.56 4.89 19.73
N ARG A 362 16.30 4.72 20.15
CA ARG A 362 15.76 5.31 21.39
C ARG A 362 16.61 4.99 22.62
N ALA A 363 17.03 3.72 22.75
CA ALA A 363 17.88 3.29 23.85
C ALA A 363 19.28 3.97 23.85
N GLU A 364 19.83 4.30 22.67
CA GLU A 364 21.09 5.05 22.56
C GLU A 364 20.90 6.55 22.81
N GLU A 365 19.73 7.12 22.49
CA GLU A 365 19.38 8.51 22.77
C GLU A 365 19.03 8.75 24.26
N GLY A 366 18.89 7.68 25.04
CA GLY A 366 18.61 7.74 26.48
C GLY A 366 17.13 7.84 26.83
N GLU A 367 16.25 7.49 25.89
CA GLU A 367 14.81 7.40 26.15
C GLU A 367 14.47 6.14 26.97
N ASP A 368 13.47 6.24 27.85
CA ASP A 368 13.07 5.15 28.76
C ASP A 368 12.42 3.96 28.03
N ASP A 369 11.78 4.19 26.87
CA ASP A 369 11.09 3.17 26.06
C ASP A 369 11.97 2.65 24.90
N GLY A 370 13.16 2.15 25.25
CA GLY A 370 14.14 1.58 24.31
C GLY A 370 14.46 0.11 24.60
N VAL A 371 14.98 -0.59 23.59
CA VAL A 371 15.43 -1.99 23.69
C VAL A 371 16.96 -2.04 23.55
N LYS A 372 17.66 -2.82 24.37
CA LYS A 372 19.12 -3.01 24.23
C LYS A 372 19.45 -4.37 23.61
N LEU A 373 20.50 -4.41 22.79
CA LEU A 373 21.00 -5.67 22.21
C LEU A 373 21.35 -6.72 23.28
N SER A 374 21.77 -6.31 24.47
CA SER A 374 22.11 -7.19 25.59
C SER A 374 20.91 -7.93 26.21
N GLU A 375 19.69 -7.47 25.94
CA GLU A 375 18.46 -8.13 26.38
C GLU A 375 18.08 -9.30 25.46
N LEU A 376 18.69 -9.36 24.27
CA LEU A 376 18.47 -10.40 23.28
C LEU A 376 19.53 -11.49 23.39
N SER A 377 19.14 -12.74 23.16
CA SER A 377 20.05 -13.90 23.20
C SER A 377 20.30 -14.54 21.85
N LEU A 378 19.39 -14.35 20.88
CA LEU A 378 19.53 -14.81 19.49
C LEU A 378 18.80 -13.82 18.57
N ILE A 379 19.44 -13.43 17.48
CA ILE A 379 18.84 -12.69 16.38
C ILE A 379 18.91 -13.56 15.13
N VAL A 380 17.74 -13.88 14.58
CA VAL A 380 17.61 -14.54 13.27
C VAL A 380 17.34 -13.45 12.24
N ILE A 381 18.14 -13.40 11.18
CA ILE A 381 17.99 -12.42 10.09
C ILE A 381 17.62 -13.20 8.83
N ASP A 382 16.38 -13.08 8.41
CA ASP A 382 15.91 -13.64 7.14
C ASP A 382 16.38 -12.79 5.97
N GLU A 383 16.63 -13.42 4.81
CA GLU A 383 17.22 -12.78 3.62
C GLU A 383 18.45 -11.89 3.95
N CYS A 384 19.36 -12.45 4.74
CA CYS A 384 20.49 -11.74 5.34
C CYS A 384 21.53 -11.19 4.34
N HIS A 385 21.36 -11.42 3.04
CA HIS A 385 22.17 -10.81 1.99
C HIS A 385 21.94 -9.29 1.89
N HIS A 386 20.87 -8.77 2.49
CA HIS A 386 20.59 -7.34 2.69
C HIS A 386 21.42 -6.71 3.84
N THR A 387 22.23 -7.49 4.58
CA THR A 387 23.12 -6.94 5.63
C THR A 387 24.38 -6.30 5.04
N GLN A 388 24.19 -5.23 4.27
CA GLN A 388 25.26 -4.49 3.63
C GLN A 388 24.88 -3.01 3.47
N LYS A 389 25.89 -2.14 3.29
CA LYS A 389 25.72 -0.71 2.98
C LYS A 389 24.85 0.01 4.04
N GLY A 390 23.96 0.91 3.62
CA GLY A 390 23.07 1.70 4.48
C GLY A 390 21.71 1.06 4.72
N GLU A 391 21.61 -0.26 4.63
CA GLU A 391 20.37 -1.00 4.86
C GLU A 391 20.16 -1.29 6.36
N VAL A 392 18.89 -1.49 6.75
CA VAL A 392 18.47 -1.54 8.16
C VAL A 392 19.15 -2.68 8.93
N TYR A 393 19.27 -3.86 8.33
CA TYR A 393 19.99 -4.98 8.96
C TYR A 393 21.43 -4.61 9.28
N ASN A 394 22.10 -3.88 8.38
CA ASN A 394 23.47 -3.48 8.61
C ASN A 394 23.56 -2.45 9.74
N HIS A 395 22.61 -1.53 9.88
CA HIS A 395 22.61 -0.59 11.02
C HIS A 395 22.53 -1.32 12.38
N ILE A 396 21.63 -2.29 12.51
CA ILE A 396 21.50 -3.14 13.70
C ILE A 396 22.83 -3.87 13.97
N MET A 397 23.40 -4.49 12.93
CA MET A 397 24.67 -5.21 13.05
C MET A 397 25.86 -4.29 13.32
N MET A 398 25.86 -3.04 12.85
CA MET A 398 26.91 -2.07 13.16
C MET A 398 26.91 -1.71 14.65
N ARG A 399 25.74 -1.63 15.30
CA ARG A 399 25.63 -1.47 16.76
C ARG A 399 26.23 -2.68 17.48
N TYR A 400 25.87 -3.89 17.03
CA TYR A 400 26.43 -5.15 17.52
C TYR A 400 27.97 -5.17 17.39
N LEU A 401 28.53 -4.87 16.22
CA LEU A 401 29.97 -4.90 15.96
C LEU A 401 30.73 -3.86 16.79
N LYS A 402 30.21 -2.63 16.91
CA LYS A 402 30.80 -1.60 17.79
C LYS A 402 30.87 -2.10 19.24
N GLN A 403 29.80 -2.73 19.74
CA GLN A 403 29.79 -3.30 21.08
C GLN A 403 30.71 -4.51 21.21
N LYS A 404 30.83 -5.38 20.20
CA LYS A 404 31.78 -6.50 20.17
C LYS A 404 33.22 -6.02 20.32
N HIS A 405 33.62 -5.00 19.56
CA HIS A 405 34.95 -4.42 19.66
C HIS A 405 35.17 -3.69 20.99
N LYS A 406 34.13 -3.01 21.52
CA LYS A 406 34.16 -2.43 22.86
C LYS A 406 34.36 -3.51 23.94
N ASN A 407 33.69 -4.65 23.83
CA ASN A 407 33.87 -5.79 24.75
C ASN A 407 35.30 -6.33 24.74
N ARG A 408 35.99 -6.36 23.59
CA ARG A 408 37.42 -6.72 23.54
C ARG A 408 38.27 -5.77 24.38
N ARG A 409 37.98 -4.46 24.33
CA ARG A 409 38.64 -3.45 25.17
C ARG A 409 38.29 -3.61 26.65
N LEU A 410 37.01 -3.80 26.98
CA LEU A 410 36.56 -4.02 28.36
C LEU A 410 37.25 -5.23 28.99
N LYS A 411 37.38 -6.34 28.27
CA LYS A 411 38.11 -7.53 28.74
C LYS A 411 39.59 -7.23 29.04
N LYS A 412 40.26 -6.44 28.20
CA LYS A 412 41.65 -5.98 28.46
C LYS A 412 41.75 -5.08 29.68
N GLU A 413 40.72 -4.25 29.91
CA GLU A 413 40.58 -3.40 31.10
C GLU A 413 40.04 -4.16 32.33
N GLN A 414 39.93 -5.50 32.27
CA GLN A 414 39.34 -6.36 33.33
C GLN A 414 37.91 -5.95 33.75
N LYS A 415 37.16 -5.33 32.85
CA LYS A 415 35.75 -4.97 33.04
C LYS A 415 34.82 -6.03 32.46
N GLN A 416 33.66 -6.19 33.08
CA GLN A 416 32.65 -7.14 32.62
C GLN A 416 32.18 -6.76 31.20
N PRO A 417 32.24 -7.70 30.22
CA PRO A 417 31.74 -7.45 28.88
C PRO A 417 30.21 -7.41 28.89
N VAL A 418 29.65 -6.59 28.01
CA VAL A 418 28.19 -6.54 27.81
C VAL A 418 27.77 -7.76 26.99
N PRO A 419 26.75 -8.54 27.40
CA PRO A 419 26.26 -9.67 26.61
C PRO A 419 25.85 -9.26 25.19
N LEU A 420 26.06 -10.17 24.23
CA LEU A 420 25.65 -10.01 22.83
C LEU A 420 24.86 -11.25 22.39
N PRO A 421 23.84 -11.08 21.53
CA PRO A 421 23.05 -12.19 21.03
C PRO A 421 23.85 -13.05 20.04
N GLN A 422 23.53 -14.34 19.97
CA GLN A 422 23.94 -15.17 18.83
C GLN A 422 23.30 -14.64 17.54
N ILE A 423 23.99 -14.73 16.41
CA ILE A 423 23.48 -14.29 15.09
C ILE A 423 23.30 -15.48 14.15
N LEU A 424 22.12 -15.60 13.57
CA LEU A 424 21.79 -16.57 12.54
C LEU A 424 21.30 -15.84 11.28
N GLY A 425 22.12 -15.80 10.23
CA GLY A 425 21.71 -15.31 8.92
C GLY A 425 21.12 -16.41 8.04
N LEU A 426 20.01 -16.15 7.35
CA LEU A 426 19.41 -17.05 6.37
C LEU A 426 19.41 -16.38 5.00
N THR A 427 19.85 -17.08 3.96
CA THR A 427 19.74 -16.56 2.58
C THR A 427 19.68 -17.69 1.55
N ALA A 428 19.05 -17.43 0.41
CA ALA A 428 19.20 -18.29 -0.77
C ALA A 428 20.56 -18.09 -1.47
N SER A 429 21.08 -16.86 -1.42
CA SER A 429 22.29 -16.45 -2.13
C SER A 429 22.89 -15.22 -1.45
N PRO A 430 24.20 -15.18 -1.13
CA PRO A 430 24.88 -13.97 -0.68
C PRO A 430 25.15 -12.98 -1.83
N GLY A 431 25.00 -13.42 -3.08
CA GLY A 431 25.34 -12.64 -4.28
C GLY A 431 26.83 -12.37 -4.47
N VAL A 432 27.13 -11.52 -5.44
CA VAL A 432 28.52 -11.15 -5.82
C VAL A 432 28.83 -9.65 -5.74
N GLY A 433 27.87 -8.83 -5.29
CA GLY A 433 28.07 -7.39 -5.14
C GLY A 433 28.33 -6.66 -6.47
N GLY A 434 27.93 -7.24 -7.60
CA GLY A 434 28.24 -6.72 -8.94
C GLY A 434 29.69 -6.95 -9.40
N ALA A 435 30.51 -7.65 -8.61
CA ALA A 435 31.89 -7.93 -8.93
C ALA A 435 32.05 -8.77 -10.21
N LYS A 436 33.14 -8.53 -10.95
CA LYS A 436 33.49 -9.24 -12.18
C LYS A 436 34.72 -10.15 -12.03
N LYS A 437 35.43 -10.05 -10.90
CA LYS A 437 36.69 -10.77 -10.62
C LYS A 437 36.53 -11.62 -9.36
N MET A 438 37.06 -12.84 -9.36
CA MET A 438 36.92 -13.82 -8.27
C MET A 438 37.31 -13.26 -6.89
N GLU A 439 38.44 -12.54 -6.79
CA GLU A 439 38.88 -11.91 -5.55
C GLU A 439 37.84 -10.94 -4.99
N LYS A 440 37.24 -10.11 -5.86
CA LYS A 440 36.20 -9.16 -5.45
C LYS A 440 34.88 -9.84 -5.10
N VAL A 441 34.58 -10.99 -5.70
CA VAL A 441 33.45 -11.84 -5.29
C VAL A 441 33.71 -12.39 -3.88
N MET A 442 34.92 -12.87 -3.61
CA MET A 442 35.30 -13.36 -2.27
C MET A 442 35.26 -12.23 -1.24
N ASP A 443 35.81 -11.05 -1.55
CA ASP A 443 35.73 -9.86 -0.70
C ASP A 443 34.27 -9.52 -0.36
N HIS A 444 33.37 -9.55 -1.35
CA HIS A 444 31.94 -9.30 -1.14
C HIS A 444 31.32 -10.30 -0.16
N ILE A 445 31.50 -11.61 -0.37
CA ILE A 445 30.93 -12.64 0.51
C ILE A 445 31.54 -12.56 1.92
N LEU A 446 32.85 -12.34 2.03
CA LEU A 446 33.53 -12.15 3.31
C LEU A 446 33.04 -10.88 4.02
N SER A 447 32.73 -9.81 3.28
CA SER A 447 32.16 -8.60 3.86
C SER A 447 30.77 -8.84 4.47
N ILE A 448 29.92 -9.65 3.82
CA ILE A 448 28.62 -10.06 4.38
C ILE A 448 28.83 -10.92 5.63
N CYS A 449 29.76 -11.89 5.58
CA CYS A 449 30.12 -12.68 6.75
C CYS A 449 30.60 -11.79 7.90
N ALA A 450 31.42 -10.77 7.61
CA ALA A 450 31.94 -9.84 8.59
C ALA A 450 30.85 -8.97 9.21
N ASN A 451 29.93 -8.43 8.38
CA ASN A 451 28.79 -7.65 8.84
C ASN A 451 27.88 -8.45 9.77
N LEU A 452 27.63 -9.73 9.44
CA LEU A 452 26.81 -10.64 10.26
C LEU A 452 27.57 -11.29 11.43
N ASP A 453 28.86 -10.96 11.61
CA ASP A 453 29.74 -11.60 12.57
C ASP A 453 29.75 -13.15 12.47
N ALA A 454 29.62 -13.67 11.26
CA ALA A 454 29.54 -15.09 10.99
C ALA A 454 30.92 -15.73 11.12
N SER A 455 31.00 -16.78 11.95
CA SER A 455 32.19 -17.62 12.05
C SER A 455 32.36 -18.53 10.84
N LYS A 456 31.25 -18.91 10.19
CA LYS A 456 31.21 -19.77 9.00
C LYS A 456 29.98 -19.47 8.14
N ILE A 457 30.14 -19.62 6.83
CA ILE A 457 29.04 -19.75 5.87
C ILE A 457 28.77 -21.23 5.60
N MET A 458 27.54 -21.65 5.85
CA MET A 458 27.08 -23.03 5.75
C MET A 458 26.29 -23.22 4.46
N THR A 459 26.72 -24.17 3.62
CA THR A 459 26.01 -24.57 2.41
C THR A 459 26.14 -26.08 2.21
N ARG A 460 25.13 -26.69 1.59
CA ARG A 460 25.12 -28.11 1.24
C ARG A 460 24.51 -28.30 -0.14
N SER A 461 25.08 -29.25 -0.90
CA SER A 461 24.41 -29.74 -2.11
C SER A 461 23.12 -30.41 -1.69
N LEU A 462 22.04 -30.09 -2.40
CA LEU A 462 20.75 -30.74 -2.22
C LEU A 462 20.73 -32.17 -2.77
N GLY A 463 21.77 -32.64 -3.48
CA GLY A 463 21.81 -34.00 -4.06
C GLY A 463 20.59 -34.24 -4.95
N ASP A 464 19.88 -35.35 -4.71
CA ASP A 464 18.63 -35.72 -5.39
C ASP A 464 17.49 -34.70 -5.21
N PHE A 465 17.59 -33.79 -4.23
CA PHE A 465 16.64 -32.71 -4.03
C PHE A 465 16.93 -31.49 -4.95
N LYS A 466 18.00 -31.50 -5.75
CA LYS A 466 18.29 -30.46 -6.74
C LYS A 466 17.47 -30.72 -8.01
N LYS A 467 16.30 -30.12 -8.11
CA LYS A 467 15.50 -30.14 -9.35
C LYS A 467 16.20 -29.29 -10.41
N GLU A 468 16.65 -29.90 -11.51
CA GLU A 468 17.16 -29.17 -12.67
C GLU A 468 16.01 -28.53 -13.42
N GLN A 469 15.93 -27.21 -13.38
CA GLN A 469 14.94 -26.45 -14.16
C GLN A 469 15.40 -26.34 -15.61
N ARG A 470 14.48 -26.54 -16.55
CA ARG A 470 14.74 -26.27 -17.96
C ARG A 470 14.75 -24.75 -18.18
N LYS A 471 15.94 -24.17 -18.28
CA LYS A 471 16.14 -22.75 -18.61
C LYS A 471 16.12 -22.55 -20.12
N LYS A 472 15.32 -21.60 -20.60
CA LYS A 472 15.25 -21.22 -22.02
C LYS A 472 15.28 -19.71 -22.20
N ILE A 473 15.97 -19.24 -23.23
CA ILE A 473 15.88 -17.85 -23.71
C ILE A 473 15.11 -17.86 -25.03
N GLU A 474 14.09 -17.04 -25.12
CA GLU A 474 13.22 -16.88 -26.29
C GLU A 474 13.45 -15.51 -26.90
N TYR A 475 14.11 -15.51 -28.06
CA TYR A 475 14.33 -14.31 -28.86
C TYR A 475 13.06 -13.92 -29.59
N VAL A 476 12.78 -12.62 -29.58
CA VAL A 476 11.63 -12.01 -30.24
C VAL A 476 12.09 -11.41 -31.56
N GLU A 477 11.40 -11.76 -32.65
CA GLU A 477 11.60 -11.13 -33.95
C GLU A 477 10.94 -9.75 -34.01
N ASP A 478 11.52 -8.88 -34.84
CA ASP A 478 10.98 -7.56 -35.09
C ASP A 478 9.61 -7.60 -35.77
N ARG A 479 8.78 -6.60 -35.46
CA ARG A 479 7.57 -6.37 -36.25
C ARG A 479 7.97 -6.13 -37.70
N LYS A 480 7.23 -6.74 -38.63
CA LYS A 480 7.42 -6.45 -40.06
C LYS A 480 7.19 -4.98 -40.38
N GLN A 481 6.23 -4.36 -39.70
CA GLN A 481 5.88 -2.94 -39.81
C GLN A 481 5.45 -2.40 -38.44
N ASP A 482 5.81 -1.16 -38.12
CA ASP A 482 5.41 -0.48 -36.88
C ASP A 482 4.83 0.92 -37.14
N PRO A 483 3.68 1.02 -37.84
CA PRO A 483 3.10 2.32 -38.18
C PRO A 483 2.70 3.14 -36.94
N PHE A 484 2.34 2.48 -35.82
CA PHE A 484 2.07 3.17 -34.56
C PHE A 484 3.34 3.84 -34.04
N GLY A 485 4.46 3.10 -33.97
CA GLY A 485 5.75 3.67 -33.59
C GLY A 485 6.21 4.79 -34.51
N ASP A 486 5.94 4.69 -35.82
CA ASP A 486 6.27 5.74 -36.79
C ASP A 486 5.49 7.04 -36.53
N VAL A 487 4.20 6.96 -36.17
CA VAL A 487 3.40 8.13 -35.80
C VAL A 487 3.94 8.76 -34.50
N ILE A 488 4.27 7.95 -33.49
CA ILE A 488 4.86 8.44 -32.24
C ILE A 488 6.19 9.15 -32.53
N LYS A 489 7.07 8.58 -33.35
CA LYS A 489 8.34 9.21 -33.75
C LYS A 489 8.13 10.52 -34.50
N LYS A 490 7.13 10.60 -35.39
CA LYS A 490 6.76 11.84 -36.09
C LYS A 490 6.33 12.94 -35.12
N ILE A 491 5.50 12.59 -34.12
CA ILE A 491 5.09 13.51 -33.05
C ILE A 491 6.32 13.99 -32.27
N MET A 492 7.20 13.08 -31.85
CA MET A 492 8.44 13.44 -31.14
C MET A 492 9.31 14.39 -31.96
N THR A 493 9.48 14.15 -33.27
CA THR A 493 10.21 15.06 -34.16
C THR A 493 9.58 16.44 -34.26
N ALA A 494 8.25 16.54 -34.34
CA ALA A 494 7.57 17.83 -34.33
C ALA A 494 7.80 18.60 -33.01
N ILE A 495 7.81 17.91 -31.87
CA ILE A 495 8.13 18.51 -30.56
C ILE A 495 9.60 18.96 -30.50
N HIS A 496 10.53 18.17 -31.03
CA HIS A 496 11.93 18.57 -31.15
C HIS A 496 12.08 19.87 -31.95
N SER A 497 11.43 19.95 -33.11
CA SER A 497 11.45 21.15 -33.96
C SER A 497 10.82 22.35 -33.25
N HIS A 498 9.70 22.16 -32.53
CA HIS A 498 9.10 23.24 -31.75
C HIS A 498 10.04 23.74 -30.65
N ALA A 499 10.79 22.84 -29.99
CA ALA A 499 11.65 23.15 -28.85
C ALA A 499 13.11 23.51 -29.23
N ASP A 500 13.45 23.54 -30.53
CA ASP A 500 14.82 23.75 -31.02
C ASP A 500 15.82 22.72 -30.47
N LEU A 501 15.36 21.48 -30.26
CA LEU A 501 16.14 20.38 -29.73
C LEU A 501 16.58 19.41 -30.84
N SER A 502 17.81 18.89 -30.75
CA SER A 502 18.38 17.95 -31.73
C SER A 502 19.03 16.74 -31.03
N PRO A 503 18.31 15.61 -30.88
CA PRO A 503 18.89 14.40 -30.30
C PRO A 503 19.90 13.74 -31.24
N ASN A 504 20.99 13.21 -30.70
CA ASN A 504 22.00 12.44 -31.44
C ASN A 504 21.89 10.92 -31.21
N CYS A 505 20.73 10.46 -30.71
CA CYS A 505 20.48 9.08 -30.33
C CYS A 505 19.13 8.61 -30.88
N GLU A 506 18.96 7.29 -30.94
CA GLU A 506 17.75 6.67 -31.47
C GLU A 506 16.53 6.91 -30.55
N LEU A 507 15.40 7.34 -31.13
CA LEU A 507 14.15 7.57 -30.40
C LEU A 507 13.63 6.26 -29.77
N GLY A 508 13.25 6.32 -28.50
CA GLY A 508 12.83 5.13 -27.72
C GLY A 508 13.98 4.34 -27.10
N SER A 509 15.24 4.70 -27.38
CA SER A 509 16.39 4.05 -26.73
C SER A 509 16.58 4.52 -25.28
N GLN A 510 17.27 3.71 -24.46
CA GLN A 510 17.67 4.12 -23.11
C GLN A 510 18.55 5.39 -23.12
N ASN A 511 19.35 5.60 -24.17
CA ASN A 511 20.17 6.81 -24.32
C ASN A 511 19.29 8.05 -24.54
N TYR A 512 18.21 7.91 -25.30
CA TYR A 512 17.24 8.98 -25.52
C TYR A 512 16.49 9.35 -24.23
N GLU A 513 16.06 8.35 -23.45
CA GLU A 513 15.46 8.60 -22.12
C GLU A 513 16.40 9.38 -21.18
N GLN A 514 17.70 9.05 -21.19
CA GLN A 514 18.67 9.80 -20.39
C GLN A 514 18.87 11.22 -20.92
N TRP A 515 18.95 11.38 -22.24
CA TRP A 515 19.14 12.67 -22.89
C TRP A 515 17.96 13.61 -22.63
N VAL A 516 16.71 13.14 -22.74
CA VAL A 516 15.53 13.99 -22.52
C VAL A 516 15.41 14.44 -21.05
N VAL A 517 15.70 13.54 -20.10
CA VAL A 517 15.72 13.88 -18.66
C VAL A 517 16.84 14.88 -18.33
N GLN A 518 17.98 14.81 -19.01
CA GLN A 518 19.05 15.80 -18.84
C GLN A 518 18.65 17.18 -19.37
N ASN A 519 17.97 17.23 -20.53
CA ASN A 519 17.47 18.48 -21.10
C ASN A 519 16.38 19.11 -20.24
N GLU A 520 15.40 18.33 -19.74
CA GLU A 520 14.38 18.82 -18.79
C GLU A 520 15.05 19.47 -17.57
N ARG A 521 16.07 18.81 -17.01
CA ARG A 521 16.78 19.31 -15.83
C ARG A 521 17.58 20.57 -16.10
N LYS A 522 18.15 20.69 -17.30
CA LYS A 522 18.90 21.87 -17.73
C LYS A 522 17.94 23.05 -17.90
N ALA A 523 16.85 22.84 -18.63
CA ALA A 523 15.80 23.83 -18.85
C ALA A 523 15.17 24.30 -17.52
N ALA A 524 14.95 23.41 -16.55
CA ALA A 524 14.49 23.78 -15.22
C ALA A 524 15.49 24.66 -14.43
N LYS A 525 16.80 24.55 -14.67
CA LYS A 525 17.81 25.41 -14.03
C LYS A 525 17.92 26.78 -14.69
N GLU A 526 17.81 26.78 -16.01
CA GLU A 526 17.91 27.96 -16.89
C GLU A 526 16.58 28.72 -17.00
N GLU A 527 15.54 28.22 -16.33
CA GLU A 527 14.21 28.83 -16.28
C GLU A 527 13.52 28.84 -17.67
N ASP A 528 13.96 27.97 -18.57
CA ASP A 528 13.40 27.77 -19.90
C ASP A 528 12.13 26.90 -19.81
N ARG A 529 10.99 27.58 -19.68
CA ARG A 529 9.68 26.93 -19.58
C ARG A 529 9.32 26.12 -20.83
N LYS A 530 9.65 26.62 -22.03
CA LYS A 530 9.31 25.99 -23.31
C LYS A 530 10.01 24.64 -23.46
N VAL A 531 11.34 24.62 -23.31
CA VAL A 531 12.14 23.39 -23.44
C VAL A 531 11.78 22.39 -22.34
N ARG A 532 11.53 22.87 -21.11
CA ARG A 532 11.17 21.98 -19.99
C ARG A 532 9.86 21.25 -20.23
N ILE A 533 8.80 21.95 -20.67
CA ILE A 533 7.50 21.33 -20.99
C ILE A 533 7.66 20.35 -22.16
N CYS A 534 8.34 20.75 -23.24
CA CYS A 534 8.59 19.87 -24.36
C CYS A 534 9.38 18.61 -23.97
N ALA A 535 10.41 18.74 -23.12
CA ALA A 535 11.20 17.61 -22.65
C ALA A 535 10.36 16.64 -21.78
N ASP A 536 9.46 17.14 -20.93
CA ASP A 536 8.54 16.29 -20.17
C ASP A 536 7.61 15.50 -21.11
N HIS A 537 7.01 16.14 -22.11
CA HIS A 537 6.18 15.45 -23.10
C HIS A 537 6.97 14.44 -23.93
N LEU A 538 8.19 14.78 -24.37
CA LEU A 538 9.09 13.86 -25.09
C LEU A 538 9.43 12.62 -24.24
N GLN A 539 9.59 12.79 -22.93
CA GLN A 539 9.78 11.68 -22.01
C GLN A 539 8.56 10.74 -22.02
N GLN A 540 7.34 11.28 -21.97
CA GLN A 540 6.11 10.48 -22.03
C GLN A 540 5.95 9.75 -23.38
N TYR A 541 6.28 10.39 -24.50
CA TYR A 541 6.24 9.74 -25.81
C TYR A 541 7.29 8.64 -25.96
N SER A 542 8.50 8.84 -25.41
CA SER A 542 9.53 7.79 -25.37
C SER A 542 9.04 6.57 -24.57
N GLU A 543 8.42 6.80 -23.42
CA GLU A 543 7.81 5.71 -22.62
C GLU A 543 6.65 5.05 -23.37
N CYS A 544 5.80 5.81 -24.07
CA CYS A 544 4.72 5.27 -24.90
C CYS A 544 5.25 4.35 -26.00
N LEU A 545 6.32 4.75 -26.69
CA LEU A 545 6.99 3.93 -27.70
C LEU A 545 7.52 2.62 -27.10
N ASN A 546 8.15 2.69 -25.93
CA ASN A 546 8.67 1.51 -25.22
C ASN A 546 7.57 0.58 -24.71
N LEU A 547 6.47 1.14 -24.22
CA LEU A 547 5.28 0.38 -23.85
C LEU A 547 4.67 -0.30 -25.06
N SER A 548 4.58 0.35 -26.22
CA SER A 548 4.03 -0.29 -27.41
C SER A 548 4.82 -1.55 -27.83
N ASN A 549 6.14 -1.58 -27.57
CA ASN A 549 7.00 -2.74 -27.86
C ASN A 549 6.91 -3.88 -26.83
N THR A 550 6.31 -3.63 -25.67
CA THR A 550 6.23 -4.58 -24.55
C THR A 550 4.80 -5.00 -24.20
N ILE A 551 3.82 -4.12 -24.37
CA ILE A 551 2.40 -4.37 -24.11
C ILE A 551 1.58 -3.95 -25.34
N ARG A 552 0.24 -3.97 -25.27
CA ARG A 552 -0.57 -3.63 -26.45
C ARG A 552 -0.41 -2.16 -26.79
N MET A 553 -0.53 -1.85 -28.09
CA MET A 553 -0.54 -0.46 -28.54
C MET A 553 -1.72 0.32 -27.94
N SER A 554 -2.86 -0.34 -27.69
CA SER A 554 -4.01 0.25 -26.99
C SER A 554 -3.68 0.65 -25.55
N ASP A 555 -2.92 -0.17 -24.83
CA ASP A 555 -2.50 0.14 -23.46
C ASP A 555 -1.46 1.28 -23.44
N ALA A 556 -0.55 1.31 -24.41
CA ALA A 556 0.41 2.40 -24.60
C ALA A 556 -0.31 3.73 -24.95
N LEU A 557 -1.31 3.67 -25.83
CA LEU A 557 -2.15 4.81 -26.18
C LEU A 557 -3.00 5.29 -25.00
N SER A 558 -3.55 4.37 -24.20
CA SER A 558 -4.28 4.70 -22.97
C SER A 558 -3.38 5.45 -21.98
N PHE A 559 -2.11 5.04 -21.86
CA PHE A 559 -1.14 5.73 -21.02
C PHE A 559 -0.93 7.18 -21.44
N ILE A 560 -0.61 7.45 -22.71
CA ILE A 560 -0.37 8.82 -23.17
C ILE A 560 -1.66 9.65 -23.17
N SER A 561 -2.82 9.03 -23.45
CA SER A 561 -4.13 9.69 -23.37
C SER A 561 -4.41 10.17 -21.94
N LYS A 562 -4.19 9.30 -20.95
CA LYS A 562 -4.36 9.64 -19.53
C LYS A 562 -3.42 10.77 -19.11
N PHE A 563 -2.18 10.79 -19.60
CA PHE A 563 -1.25 11.90 -19.36
C PHE A 563 -1.83 13.23 -19.87
N TYR A 564 -2.32 13.30 -21.11
CA TYR A 564 -2.93 14.52 -21.65
C TYR A 564 -4.25 14.89 -20.94
N GLU A 565 -5.06 13.92 -20.52
CA GLU A 565 -6.25 14.18 -19.70
C GLU A 565 -5.88 14.79 -18.35
N GLU A 566 -4.81 14.32 -17.70
CA GLU A 566 -4.30 14.89 -16.45
C GLU A 566 -3.72 16.29 -16.67
N GLU A 567 -2.95 16.52 -17.74
CA GLU A 567 -2.44 17.85 -18.09
C GLU A 567 -3.56 18.85 -18.36
N MET A 568 -4.62 18.47 -19.07
CA MET A 568 -5.78 19.33 -19.28
C MET A 568 -6.54 19.60 -17.97
N LYS A 569 -6.75 18.58 -17.13
CA LYS A 569 -7.38 18.74 -15.82
C LYS A 569 -6.64 19.75 -14.95
N LYS A 570 -5.30 19.81 -15.02
CA LYS A 570 -4.50 20.84 -14.31
C LYS A 570 -4.87 22.26 -14.73
N LYS A 571 -5.45 22.47 -15.92
CA LYS A 571 -5.78 23.79 -16.46
C LYS A 571 -7.20 24.26 -16.11
N THR A 572 -8.09 23.35 -15.79
CA THR A 572 -9.46 23.64 -15.35
C THR A 572 -9.52 23.80 -13.83
N SER A 573 -10.20 24.84 -13.32
CA SER A 573 -10.47 25.03 -11.88
C SER A 573 -11.61 24.12 -11.39
N PRO A 574 -11.58 23.58 -10.15
CA PRO A 574 -12.71 22.83 -9.58
C PRO A 574 -14.01 23.66 -9.47
N ASP A 575 -13.88 24.97 -9.23
CA ASP A 575 -15.00 25.86 -8.91
C ASP A 575 -15.36 26.80 -10.08
N GLU A 576 -14.81 26.57 -11.28
CA GLU A 576 -14.97 27.41 -12.50
C GLU A 576 -14.62 28.91 -12.35
N GLU A 577 -14.18 29.39 -11.18
CA GLU A 577 -13.92 30.82 -10.94
C GLU A 577 -12.67 31.38 -11.65
N HIS A 578 -11.64 30.57 -11.93
CA HIS A 578 -10.38 31.02 -12.54
C HIS A 578 -9.71 29.93 -13.40
N ASP A 579 -9.79 30.04 -14.73
CA ASP A 579 -9.03 29.17 -15.63
C ASP A 579 -7.53 29.47 -15.59
N ILE A 580 -6.70 28.44 -15.48
CA ILE A 580 -5.25 28.57 -15.53
C ILE A 580 -4.82 28.75 -16.98
N GLU A 581 -4.05 29.81 -17.27
CA GLU A 581 -3.63 30.14 -18.63
C GLU A 581 -2.87 28.97 -19.30
N ILE A 582 -3.36 28.58 -20.48
CA ILE A 582 -2.69 27.63 -21.37
C ILE A 582 -1.71 28.38 -22.27
N THR A 583 -0.43 28.08 -22.11
CA THR A 583 0.65 28.68 -22.91
C THR A 583 0.58 28.23 -24.37
N GLU A 584 1.25 28.99 -25.25
CA GLU A 584 1.39 28.63 -26.66
C GLU A 584 1.99 27.23 -26.86
N THR A 585 3.03 26.89 -26.09
CA THR A 585 3.65 25.55 -26.12
C THR A 585 2.68 24.45 -25.69
N GLU A 586 1.91 24.65 -24.62
CA GLU A 586 0.91 23.69 -24.18
C GLU A 586 -0.21 23.51 -25.22
N ARG A 587 -0.70 24.61 -25.83
CA ARG A 587 -1.69 24.54 -26.92
C ARG A 587 -1.15 23.74 -28.10
N PHE A 588 0.08 24.00 -28.53
CA PHE A 588 0.74 23.24 -29.59
C PHE A 588 0.77 21.74 -29.26
N LEU A 589 1.19 21.37 -28.05
CA LEU A 589 1.28 19.98 -27.62
C LEU A 589 -0.08 19.29 -27.53
N PHE A 590 -1.13 19.99 -27.08
CA PHE A 590 -2.49 19.47 -27.00
C PHE A 590 -3.10 19.25 -28.40
N HIS A 591 -2.93 20.20 -29.31
CA HIS A 591 -3.36 20.05 -30.70
C HIS A 591 -2.63 18.91 -31.40
N LEU A 592 -1.31 18.85 -31.26
CA LEU A 592 -0.49 17.80 -31.88
C LEU A 592 -0.94 16.40 -31.45
N PHE A 593 -1.25 16.19 -30.17
CA PHE A 593 -1.79 14.91 -29.69
C PHE A 593 -3.20 14.65 -30.25
N ARG A 594 -4.10 15.63 -30.16
CA ARG A 594 -5.49 15.52 -30.62
C ARG A 594 -5.58 15.15 -32.10
N ASP A 595 -4.77 15.79 -32.94
CA ASP A 595 -4.78 15.59 -34.39
C ASP A 595 -4.30 14.19 -34.79
N ASN A 596 -3.43 13.58 -33.98
CA ASN A 596 -2.90 12.23 -34.22
C ASN A 596 -3.66 11.13 -33.47
N LYS A 597 -4.48 11.47 -32.48
CA LYS A 597 -5.14 10.50 -31.59
C LYS A 597 -5.97 9.47 -32.35
N ARG A 598 -6.83 9.92 -33.27
CA ARG A 598 -7.71 9.02 -34.04
C ARG A 598 -6.93 8.01 -34.88
N ASN A 599 -5.87 8.46 -35.55
CA ASN A 599 -4.99 7.58 -36.32
C ASN A 599 -4.31 6.53 -35.41
N LEU A 600 -3.79 6.96 -34.25
CA LEU A 600 -3.22 6.04 -33.26
C LEU A 600 -4.24 5.02 -32.75
N GLU A 601 -5.51 5.41 -32.54
CA GLU A 601 -6.59 4.52 -32.12
C GLU A 601 -6.93 3.46 -33.19
N GLU A 602 -6.96 3.85 -34.46
CA GLU A 602 -7.20 2.94 -35.59
C GLU A 602 -6.04 1.94 -35.74
N LEU A 603 -4.79 2.41 -35.67
CA LEU A 603 -3.60 1.56 -35.71
C LEU A 603 -3.54 0.60 -34.51
N ALA A 604 -3.90 1.07 -33.31
CA ALA A 604 -3.85 0.26 -32.09
C ALA A 604 -4.86 -0.91 -32.08
N LYS A 605 -5.94 -0.82 -32.86
CA LYS A 605 -6.96 -1.87 -33.01
C LYS A 605 -6.56 -2.94 -34.03
N ASN A 606 -5.59 -2.68 -34.90
CA ASN A 606 -5.21 -3.62 -35.95
C ASN A 606 -4.30 -4.74 -35.39
N PRO A 607 -4.74 -6.01 -35.39
CA PRO A 607 -3.95 -7.13 -34.89
C PRO A 607 -2.71 -7.43 -35.75
N ASP A 608 -2.66 -7.00 -37.02
CA ASP A 608 -1.52 -7.22 -37.91
C ASP A 608 -0.24 -6.51 -37.44
N TYR A 609 -0.40 -5.50 -36.58
CA TYR A 609 0.70 -4.74 -35.98
C TYR A 609 0.99 -5.15 -34.53
N GLU A 610 0.47 -6.29 -34.06
CA GLU A 610 0.78 -6.82 -32.73
C GLU A 610 2.30 -6.99 -32.56
N ASN A 611 2.83 -6.60 -31.39
CA ASN A 611 4.27 -6.71 -31.16
C ASN A 611 4.71 -8.17 -31.02
N GLY A 612 5.93 -8.46 -31.48
CA GLY A 612 6.51 -9.81 -31.42
C GLY A 612 6.63 -10.36 -29.99
N SER A 613 6.84 -9.48 -29.00
CA SER A 613 7.02 -9.87 -27.59
C SER A 613 5.74 -10.49 -27.03
N LEU A 614 4.58 -9.85 -27.26
CA LEU A 614 3.26 -10.36 -26.89
C LEU A 614 2.91 -11.63 -27.66
N SER A 615 3.20 -11.66 -28.96
CA SER A 615 2.98 -12.85 -29.78
C SER A 615 3.76 -14.06 -29.27
N LYS A 616 5.03 -13.86 -28.91
CA LYS A 616 5.89 -14.89 -28.32
C LYS A 616 5.38 -15.29 -26.93
N LEU A 617 5.04 -14.32 -26.08
CA LEU A 617 4.49 -14.56 -24.74
C LEU A 617 3.20 -15.39 -24.81
N ARG A 618 2.27 -15.05 -25.72
CA ARG A 618 1.03 -15.81 -25.95
C ARG A 618 1.32 -17.26 -26.31
N THR A 619 2.22 -17.49 -27.26
CA THR A 619 2.60 -18.84 -27.67
C THR A 619 3.17 -19.66 -26.51
N ILE A 620 4.01 -19.06 -25.68
CA ILE A 620 4.60 -19.74 -24.51
C ILE A 620 3.52 -20.03 -23.46
N ILE A 621 2.70 -19.05 -23.10
CA ILE A 621 1.61 -19.23 -22.13
C ILE A 621 0.70 -20.38 -22.58
N LEU A 622 0.17 -20.33 -23.81
CA LEU A 622 -0.72 -21.36 -24.32
C LEU A 622 -0.06 -22.74 -24.28
N LYS A 623 1.20 -22.84 -24.71
CA LYS A 623 1.96 -24.09 -24.65
C LYS A 623 2.13 -24.64 -23.23
N GLU A 624 2.41 -23.79 -22.25
CA GLU A 624 2.62 -24.22 -20.86
C GLU A 624 1.32 -24.69 -20.19
N PHE A 625 0.17 -24.13 -20.58
CA PHE A 625 -1.16 -24.52 -20.11
C PHE A 625 -1.77 -25.71 -20.85
N THR A 626 -1.46 -25.92 -22.14
CA THR A 626 -1.97 -27.09 -22.88
C THR A 626 -1.20 -28.36 -22.57
N ASN A 627 0.07 -28.26 -22.17
CA ASN A 627 0.92 -29.42 -21.90
C ASN A 627 0.81 -29.95 -20.46
N ARG A 628 0.02 -29.32 -19.60
CA ARG A 628 -0.09 -29.66 -18.18
C ARG A 628 -1.53 -29.60 -17.70
N GLU A 629 -2.00 -30.63 -17.00
CA GLU A 629 -3.38 -30.69 -16.49
C GLU A 629 -3.66 -29.65 -15.40
N ALA A 630 -2.70 -29.40 -14.51
CA ALA A 630 -2.82 -28.44 -13.40
C ALA A 630 -1.72 -27.38 -13.47
N ALA A 631 -1.69 -26.62 -14.57
CA ALA A 631 -0.69 -25.59 -14.78
C ALA A 631 -0.88 -24.39 -13.83
N GLN A 632 0.16 -24.06 -13.07
CA GLN A 632 0.27 -22.82 -12.30
C GLN A 632 1.57 -22.10 -12.64
N GLY A 633 1.49 -20.80 -12.92
CA GLY A 633 2.66 -20.04 -13.39
C GLY A 633 2.74 -18.61 -12.89
N ILE A 634 3.93 -18.02 -13.06
CA ILE A 634 4.19 -16.61 -12.78
C ILE A 634 4.96 -15.95 -13.93
N ILE A 635 4.50 -14.77 -14.33
CA ILE A 635 5.14 -13.91 -15.33
C ILE A 635 5.67 -12.68 -14.60
N PHE A 636 6.99 -12.51 -14.58
CA PHE A 636 7.63 -11.32 -14.05
C PHE A 636 7.80 -10.26 -15.14
N THR A 637 7.39 -9.03 -14.86
CA THR A 637 7.58 -7.86 -15.73
C THR A 637 8.12 -6.66 -14.96
N LYS A 638 8.69 -5.69 -15.68
CA LYS A 638 9.45 -4.57 -15.11
C LYS A 638 8.59 -3.55 -14.37
N THR A 639 7.42 -3.20 -14.91
CA THR A 639 6.61 -2.08 -14.41
C THR A 639 5.26 -2.52 -13.88
N ARG A 640 4.68 -1.75 -12.96
CA ARG A 640 3.32 -1.99 -12.45
C ARG A 640 2.28 -1.92 -13.56
N ARG A 641 2.44 -0.96 -14.47
CA ARG A 641 1.56 -0.78 -15.63
C ARG A 641 1.59 -2.01 -16.53
N SER A 642 2.78 -2.52 -16.85
CA SER A 642 2.92 -3.74 -17.65
C SER A 642 2.24 -4.93 -16.97
N ALA A 643 2.34 -5.07 -15.64
CA ALA A 643 1.70 -6.16 -14.92
C ALA A 643 0.16 -6.11 -15.04
N MET A 644 -0.43 -4.93 -14.87
CA MET A 644 -1.86 -4.72 -15.03
C MET A 644 -2.32 -4.93 -16.48
N ALA A 645 -1.63 -4.31 -17.43
CA ALA A 645 -1.95 -4.39 -18.86
C ALA A 645 -1.87 -5.83 -19.40
N LEU A 646 -0.84 -6.59 -19.00
CA LEU A 646 -0.72 -8.01 -19.38
C LEU A 646 -1.81 -8.87 -18.75
N SER A 647 -2.17 -8.62 -17.49
CA SER A 647 -3.29 -9.32 -16.84
C SER A 647 -4.60 -9.06 -17.57
N GLN A 648 -4.87 -7.80 -17.92
CA GLN A 648 -6.07 -7.41 -18.66
C GLN A 648 -6.07 -8.01 -20.08
N TRP A 649 -4.93 -7.98 -20.78
CA TRP A 649 -4.78 -8.62 -22.09
C TRP A 649 -5.08 -10.13 -22.07
N ILE A 650 -4.69 -10.83 -21.00
CA ILE A 650 -5.02 -12.25 -20.83
C ILE A 650 -6.52 -12.43 -20.57
N GLN A 651 -7.11 -11.63 -19.68
CA GLN A 651 -8.53 -11.72 -19.32
C GLN A 651 -9.48 -11.38 -20.48
N GLU A 652 -9.11 -10.45 -21.34
CA GLU A 652 -9.92 -10.01 -22.48
C GLU A 652 -9.79 -10.92 -23.72
N ASN A 653 -8.89 -11.90 -23.70
CA ASN A 653 -8.65 -12.77 -24.84
C ASN A 653 -9.25 -14.17 -24.61
N PRO A 654 -10.34 -14.52 -25.33
CA PRO A 654 -11.08 -15.76 -25.08
C PRO A 654 -10.24 -17.02 -25.26
N LYS A 655 -9.21 -17.00 -26.12
CA LYS A 655 -8.32 -18.15 -26.33
C LYS A 655 -7.58 -18.59 -25.07
N PHE A 656 -7.34 -17.69 -24.12
CA PHE A 656 -6.74 -18.06 -22.84
C PHE A 656 -7.79 -18.68 -21.90
N ALA A 657 -9.02 -18.15 -21.91
CA ALA A 657 -10.13 -18.71 -21.14
C ALA A 657 -10.49 -20.15 -21.60
N ASP A 658 -10.44 -20.40 -22.92
CA ASP A 658 -10.71 -21.71 -23.52
C ASP A 658 -9.77 -22.82 -23.01
N VAL A 659 -8.54 -22.47 -22.59
CA VAL A 659 -7.56 -23.40 -21.99
C VAL A 659 -7.50 -23.26 -20.46
N GLY A 660 -8.51 -22.64 -19.84
CA GLY A 660 -8.68 -22.56 -18.39
C GLY A 660 -7.77 -21.55 -17.68
N ILE A 661 -7.17 -20.59 -18.39
CA ILE A 661 -6.28 -19.59 -17.76
C ILE A 661 -7.11 -18.54 -17.02
N LYS A 662 -6.75 -18.32 -15.76
CA LYS A 662 -7.31 -17.31 -14.86
C LYS A 662 -6.16 -16.50 -14.29
N SER A 663 -6.01 -15.27 -14.78
CA SER A 663 -4.89 -14.42 -14.44
C SER A 663 -5.22 -13.33 -13.42
N ALA A 664 -4.25 -12.99 -12.58
CA ALA A 664 -4.29 -11.82 -11.71
C ALA A 664 -2.90 -11.19 -11.60
N TYR A 665 -2.84 -9.88 -11.34
CA TYR A 665 -1.56 -9.19 -11.14
C TYR A 665 -1.21 -9.03 -9.66
N ILE A 666 0.09 -8.92 -9.37
CA ILE A 666 0.62 -8.58 -8.04
C ILE A 666 1.75 -7.55 -8.14
N ILE A 667 1.54 -6.38 -7.54
CA ILE A 667 2.46 -5.23 -7.60
C ILE A 667 2.79 -4.72 -6.20
N GLY A 668 3.96 -4.08 -6.04
CA GLY A 668 4.41 -3.61 -4.72
C GLY A 668 3.60 -2.45 -4.14
N GLY A 669 3.63 -2.30 -2.81
CA GLY A 669 2.83 -1.32 -2.05
C GLY A 669 3.34 0.12 -1.96
N GLY A 670 4.51 0.46 -2.51
CA GLY A 670 5.08 1.81 -2.35
C GLY A 670 4.41 2.91 -3.18
N ASP A 671 4.37 4.14 -2.66
CA ASP A 671 3.71 5.29 -3.31
C ASP A 671 4.60 6.05 -4.32
N GLN A 672 5.73 5.46 -4.74
CA GLN A 672 6.72 6.10 -5.61
C GLN A 672 6.38 6.04 -7.11
N SER A 673 5.30 5.36 -7.50
CA SER A 673 4.86 5.20 -8.89
C SER A 673 3.57 5.98 -9.12
N VAL A 674 3.37 6.44 -10.37
CA VAL A 674 2.09 7.03 -10.84
C VAL A 674 0.96 5.98 -10.84
N VAL A 675 1.31 4.68 -10.89
CA VAL A 675 0.34 3.59 -10.83
C VAL A 675 0.00 3.28 -9.37
N LYS A 676 -1.31 3.26 -9.07
CA LYS A 676 -1.87 2.90 -7.75
C LYS A 676 -1.20 1.61 -7.24
N PRO A 677 -0.61 1.62 -6.04
CA PRO A 677 -0.03 0.41 -5.44
C PRO A 677 -1.11 -0.57 -5.01
N MET A 678 -0.73 -1.84 -4.80
CA MET A 678 -1.55 -2.79 -4.05
C MET A 678 -1.17 -2.78 -2.58
N THR A 679 -2.16 -2.72 -1.71
CA THR A 679 -2.04 -2.90 -0.27
C THR A 679 -1.59 -4.32 0.09
N SER A 680 -1.08 -4.49 1.32
CA SER A 680 -0.71 -5.81 1.86
C SER A 680 -1.90 -6.78 1.87
N ALA A 681 -3.12 -6.28 2.12
CA ALA A 681 -4.35 -7.06 2.11
C ALA A 681 -4.71 -7.57 0.71
N GLU A 682 -4.71 -6.67 -0.30
CA GLU A 682 -4.98 -7.05 -1.69
C GLU A 682 -3.97 -8.07 -2.21
N GLN A 683 -2.68 -7.91 -1.89
CA GLN A 683 -1.65 -8.88 -2.26
C GLN A 683 -1.93 -10.26 -1.62
N LYS A 684 -2.31 -10.30 -0.34
CA LYS A 684 -2.64 -11.54 0.37
C LYS A 684 -3.85 -12.24 -0.24
N ASP A 685 -4.87 -11.49 -0.62
CA ASP A 685 -6.09 -12.05 -1.24
C ASP A 685 -5.80 -12.67 -2.61
N VAL A 686 -4.99 -12.01 -3.43
CA VAL A 686 -4.56 -12.58 -4.73
C VAL A 686 -3.73 -13.85 -4.52
N LEU A 687 -2.80 -13.86 -3.57
CA LEU A 687 -2.01 -15.07 -3.27
C LEU A 687 -2.84 -16.21 -2.71
N LYS A 688 -3.88 -15.92 -1.91
CA LYS A 688 -4.84 -16.92 -1.42
C LYS A 688 -5.63 -17.54 -2.57
N LYS A 689 -6.16 -16.71 -3.48
CA LYS A 689 -6.84 -17.18 -4.70
C LYS A 689 -5.92 -18.02 -5.58
N PHE A 690 -4.66 -17.63 -5.69
CA PHE A 690 -3.66 -18.40 -6.42
C PHE A 690 -3.37 -19.76 -5.76
N GLY A 691 -3.24 -19.80 -4.43
CA GLY A 691 -3.06 -21.05 -3.67
C GLY A 691 -4.24 -22.00 -3.74
N ASN A 692 -5.46 -21.49 -3.86
CA ASN A 692 -6.68 -22.28 -3.99
C ASN A 692 -6.97 -22.75 -5.44
N GLY A 693 -6.25 -22.23 -6.43
CA GLY A 693 -6.49 -22.52 -7.85
C GLY A 693 -7.55 -21.64 -8.52
N ASP A 694 -8.15 -20.67 -7.82
CA ASP A 694 -9.05 -19.66 -8.39
C ASP A 694 -8.34 -18.76 -9.41
N VAL A 695 -7.03 -18.55 -9.18
CA VAL A 695 -6.09 -17.93 -10.11
C VAL A 695 -4.99 -18.95 -10.37
N ASN A 696 -4.57 -19.10 -11.62
CA ASN A 696 -3.50 -20.03 -12.00
C ASN A 696 -2.35 -19.35 -12.78
N LEU A 697 -2.47 -18.05 -13.07
CA LEU A 697 -1.39 -17.26 -13.66
C LEU A 697 -1.21 -15.92 -12.94
N LEU A 698 -0.06 -15.73 -12.28
CA LEU A 698 0.29 -14.44 -11.67
C LEU A 698 1.10 -13.58 -12.64
N ILE A 699 0.74 -12.31 -12.79
CA ILE A 699 1.59 -11.31 -13.45
C ILE A 699 2.17 -10.38 -12.39
N ALA A 700 3.47 -10.49 -12.13
CA ALA A 700 4.12 -9.86 -11.01
C ALA A 700 5.22 -8.88 -11.41
N THR A 701 5.46 -7.86 -10.59
CA THR A 701 6.77 -7.18 -10.58
C THR A 701 7.74 -7.89 -9.64
N THR A 702 8.92 -7.30 -9.40
CA THR A 702 9.94 -7.84 -8.47
C THR A 702 9.42 -8.04 -7.03
N VAL A 703 8.22 -7.54 -6.69
CA VAL A 703 7.58 -7.78 -5.38
C VAL A 703 7.47 -9.26 -5.04
N ALA A 704 7.23 -10.11 -6.04
CA ALA A 704 7.02 -11.55 -5.92
C ALA A 704 8.29 -12.39 -6.08
N GLU A 705 9.43 -11.78 -6.42
CA GLU A 705 10.70 -12.52 -6.52
C GLU A 705 11.12 -13.04 -5.14
N GLU A 706 11.07 -12.17 -4.12
CA GLU A 706 11.55 -12.44 -2.77
C GLU A 706 10.43 -12.33 -1.71
N GLY A 707 10.49 -13.15 -0.67
CA GLY A 707 9.76 -12.91 0.58
C GLY A 707 8.24 -13.10 0.59
N LEU A 708 7.56 -13.25 -0.55
CA LEU A 708 6.16 -13.68 -0.54
C LEU A 708 6.07 -15.21 -0.53
N ASP A 709 5.17 -15.79 0.25
CA ASP A 709 4.82 -17.20 0.07
C ASP A 709 4.00 -17.34 -1.21
N ILE A 710 4.60 -17.98 -2.19
CA ILE A 710 3.94 -18.26 -3.46
C ILE A 710 3.94 -19.78 -3.59
N PRO A 711 2.79 -20.42 -3.81
CA PRO A 711 2.67 -21.83 -4.17
C PRO A 711 3.68 -22.26 -5.23
N ALA A 712 3.96 -23.56 -5.29
CA ALA A 712 4.92 -24.09 -6.25
C ALA A 712 4.40 -23.91 -7.69
N CYS A 713 5.09 -23.11 -8.50
CA CYS A 713 4.74 -22.94 -9.91
C CYS A 713 5.33 -24.07 -10.77
N ASN A 714 4.62 -24.42 -11.85
CA ASN A 714 5.13 -25.25 -12.94
C ASN A 714 5.97 -24.45 -13.94
N PHE A 715 5.78 -23.14 -14.04
CA PHE A 715 6.63 -22.34 -14.92
C PHE A 715 6.81 -20.91 -14.42
N VAL A 716 7.96 -20.34 -14.75
CA VAL A 716 8.32 -18.95 -14.47
C VAL A 716 8.74 -18.31 -15.78
N ILE A 717 8.10 -17.20 -16.16
CA ILE A 717 8.47 -16.41 -17.33
C ILE A 717 8.99 -15.06 -16.87
N ARG A 718 10.20 -14.68 -17.28
CA ARG A 718 10.68 -13.30 -17.15
C ARG A 718 10.48 -12.58 -18.47
N TYR A 719 9.57 -11.63 -18.49
CA TYR A 719 9.16 -10.91 -19.68
C TYR A 719 9.88 -9.57 -19.76
N GLY A 720 10.99 -9.51 -20.52
CA GLY A 720 11.83 -8.31 -20.64
C GLY A 720 12.44 -7.83 -19.33
N LEU A 721 12.54 -8.69 -18.32
CA LEU A 721 13.02 -8.34 -16.98
C LEU A 721 14.28 -9.13 -16.63
N VAL A 722 15.38 -8.40 -16.46
CA VAL A 722 16.61 -8.92 -15.83
C VAL A 722 17.13 -7.91 -14.83
N THR A 723 17.37 -8.40 -13.61
CA THR A 723 17.84 -7.61 -12.47
C THR A 723 19.26 -8.03 -12.09
N ASN A 724 19.43 -8.77 -10.99
CA ASN A 724 20.72 -9.29 -10.53
C ASN A 724 20.65 -10.82 -10.38
N GLU A 725 21.78 -11.42 -10.03
CA GLU A 725 21.91 -12.87 -9.86
C GLU A 725 21.10 -13.43 -8.69
N ILE A 726 20.87 -12.64 -7.62
CA ILE A 726 20.07 -13.04 -6.46
C ILE A 726 18.61 -13.17 -6.88
N SER A 727 18.05 -12.12 -7.46
CA SER A 727 16.69 -12.07 -8.00
C SER A 727 16.44 -13.14 -9.06
N MET A 728 17.43 -13.42 -9.92
CA MET A 728 17.34 -14.52 -10.90
C MET A 728 17.13 -15.86 -10.18
N LEU A 729 17.96 -16.19 -9.18
CA LEU A 729 17.82 -17.43 -8.41
C LEU A 729 16.53 -17.49 -7.60
N GLN A 730 16.07 -16.37 -7.04
CA GLN A 730 14.82 -16.29 -6.30
C GLN A 730 13.59 -16.48 -7.20
N ALA A 731 13.57 -15.84 -8.37
CA ALA A 731 12.52 -15.99 -9.38
C ALA A 731 12.48 -17.44 -9.89
N MET A 732 13.64 -18.01 -10.23
CA MET A 732 13.77 -19.44 -10.56
C MET A 732 13.21 -20.31 -9.43
N GLY A 733 13.52 -20.02 -8.16
CA GLY A 733 13.02 -20.75 -6.99
C GLY A 733 11.50 -20.72 -6.77
N ARG A 734 10.73 -19.97 -7.58
CA ARG A 734 9.27 -20.03 -7.62
C ARG A 734 8.77 -21.21 -8.46
N GLY A 735 9.50 -21.58 -9.50
CA GLY A 735 9.25 -22.78 -10.31
C GLY A 735 9.77 -24.02 -9.59
N ARG A 736 8.99 -24.67 -8.73
CA ARG A 736 9.48 -25.80 -7.92
C ARG A 736 8.61 -27.05 -7.96
N ALA A 737 7.63 -27.07 -8.87
CA ALA A 737 6.99 -28.31 -9.31
C ALA A 737 8.01 -29.27 -9.94
N GLU A 738 7.67 -30.55 -10.09
CA GLU A 738 8.59 -31.58 -10.58
C GLU A 738 9.09 -31.33 -12.01
N ASP A 739 8.26 -30.74 -12.88
CA ASP A 739 8.50 -30.50 -14.29
C ASP A 739 8.72 -29.00 -14.62
N SER A 740 9.25 -28.25 -13.66
CA SER A 740 9.23 -26.79 -13.76
C SER A 740 10.13 -26.20 -14.85
N SER A 741 9.63 -25.21 -15.60
CA SER A 741 10.36 -24.47 -16.63
C SER A 741 10.65 -23.02 -16.23
N TYR A 742 11.76 -22.47 -16.71
CA TYR A 742 12.12 -21.05 -16.58
C TYR A 742 12.42 -20.47 -17.95
N THR A 743 11.68 -19.45 -18.37
CA THR A 743 11.81 -18.83 -19.69
C THR A 743 12.07 -17.34 -19.58
N LEU A 744 13.16 -16.85 -20.18
CA LEU A 744 13.40 -15.43 -20.39
C LEU A 744 12.94 -15.06 -21.80
N ILE A 745 12.06 -14.07 -21.93
CA ILE A 745 11.68 -13.50 -23.23
C ILE A 745 12.52 -12.24 -23.44
N ASP A 746 13.35 -12.27 -24.47
CA ASP A 746 14.21 -11.16 -24.85
C ASP A 746 13.42 -10.13 -25.67
N VAL A 747 13.26 -8.94 -25.10
CA VAL A 747 12.57 -7.83 -25.77
C VAL A 747 13.58 -7.06 -26.60
N LYS A 748 13.17 -6.59 -27.78
CA LYS A 748 14.01 -5.80 -28.69
C LYS A 748 14.80 -4.70 -27.97
N ASN A 749 16.09 -4.57 -28.31
CA ASN A 749 17.00 -3.53 -27.81
C ASN A 749 17.11 -3.46 -26.28
N SER A 750 16.66 -4.49 -25.56
CA SER A 750 16.65 -4.49 -24.11
C SER A 750 17.97 -4.99 -23.51
N GLY A 751 18.75 -5.76 -24.28
CA GLY A 751 19.98 -6.41 -23.82
C GLY A 751 19.75 -7.31 -22.61
N VAL A 752 18.56 -7.90 -22.48
CA VAL A 752 18.23 -8.73 -21.31
C VAL A 752 18.88 -10.11 -21.41
N ALA A 753 19.00 -10.68 -22.61
CA ALA A 753 19.66 -11.97 -22.80
C ALA A 753 21.13 -11.94 -22.34
N GLU A 754 21.91 -10.94 -22.76
CA GLU A 754 23.31 -10.78 -22.36
C GLU A 754 23.45 -10.56 -20.85
N ARG A 755 22.56 -9.75 -20.27
CA ARG A 755 22.57 -9.52 -18.82
C ARG A 755 22.23 -10.77 -18.03
N GLU A 756 21.35 -11.63 -18.55
CA GLU A 756 21.01 -12.91 -17.93
C GLU A 756 22.21 -13.88 -17.97
N PHE A 757 22.92 -13.98 -19.11
CA PHE A 757 24.16 -14.75 -19.20
C PHE A 757 25.23 -14.26 -18.20
N VAL A 758 25.34 -12.94 -18.02
CA VAL A 758 26.22 -12.36 -17.00
C VAL A 758 25.80 -12.79 -15.59
N ASN A 759 24.50 -12.85 -15.30
CA ASN A 759 24.00 -13.31 -14.00
C ASN A 759 24.27 -14.80 -13.76
N GLU A 760 24.14 -15.66 -14.76
CA GLU A 760 24.53 -17.08 -14.68
C GLU A 760 26.02 -17.25 -14.38
N TYR A 761 26.86 -16.48 -15.07
CA TYR A 761 28.29 -16.46 -14.81
C TYR A 761 28.60 -16.00 -13.38
N ARG A 762 27.86 -14.99 -12.87
CA ARG A 762 27.98 -14.54 -11.48
C ARG A 762 27.57 -15.60 -10.47
N CYS A 763 26.50 -16.37 -10.70
CA CYS A 763 26.14 -17.51 -9.83
C CYS A 763 27.27 -18.55 -9.79
N THR A 764 27.84 -18.89 -10.94
CA THR A 764 28.98 -19.82 -11.01
C THR A 764 30.19 -19.31 -10.26
N MET A 765 30.50 -18.01 -10.37
CA MET A 765 31.59 -17.39 -9.62
C MET A 765 31.31 -17.39 -8.11
N MET A 766 30.07 -17.14 -7.70
CA MET A 766 29.64 -17.15 -6.31
C MET A 766 29.87 -18.53 -5.68
N ASP A 767 29.42 -19.60 -6.32
CA ASP A 767 29.60 -20.97 -5.81
C ASP A 767 31.08 -21.32 -5.64
N LYS A 768 31.91 -20.97 -6.64
CA LYS A 768 33.37 -21.12 -6.57
C LYS A 768 33.98 -20.31 -5.43
N ALA A 769 33.51 -19.08 -5.21
CA ALA A 769 33.99 -18.23 -4.12
C ALA A 769 33.62 -18.80 -2.74
N ILE A 770 32.40 -19.32 -2.56
CA ILE A 770 31.97 -19.97 -1.31
C ILE A 770 32.84 -21.20 -1.02
N ILE A 771 33.13 -22.04 -2.03
CA ILE A 771 34.02 -23.19 -1.87
C ILE A 771 35.41 -22.74 -1.40
N LYS A 772 35.99 -21.72 -2.03
CA LYS A 772 37.29 -21.16 -1.63
C LYS A 772 37.28 -20.58 -0.23
N ILE A 773 36.25 -19.82 0.15
CA ILE A 773 36.11 -19.24 1.49
C ILE A 773 36.02 -20.33 2.56
N ARG A 774 35.28 -21.41 2.29
CA ARG A 774 35.14 -22.54 3.21
C ARG A 774 36.42 -23.37 3.35
N ALA A 775 37.33 -23.27 2.39
CA ALA A 775 38.62 -23.95 2.40
C ALA A 775 39.73 -23.11 3.07
N LEU A 776 39.47 -21.84 3.42
CA LEU A 776 40.40 -21.03 4.21
C LEU A 776 40.63 -21.68 5.58
N ASP A 777 41.85 -21.56 6.10
CA ASP A 777 42.09 -21.89 7.48
C ASP A 777 41.35 -20.90 8.41
N GLN A 778 41.04 -21.35 9.63
CA GLN A 778 40.21 -20.56 10.55
C GLN A 778 40.90 -19.26 10.97
N GLU A 779 42.23 -19.25 11.08
CA GLU A 779 42.98 -18.06 11.49
C GLU A 779 42.99 -16.98 10.39
N GLU A 780 43.21 -17.39 9.13
CA GLU A 780 43.10 -16.50 7.97
C GLU A 780 41.68 -15.96 7.81
N TYR A 781 40.67 -16.81 7.98
CA TYR A 781 39.26 -16.40 7.93
C TYR A 781 38.98 -15.35 9.02
N ASP A 782 39.31 -15.63 10.29
CA ASP A 782 39.06 -14.74 11.42
C ASP A 782 39.82 -13.40 11.29
N ARG A 783 41.02 -13.42 10.71
CA ARG A 783 41.79 -12.21 10.38
C ARG A 783 41.05 -11.36 9.35
N LYS A 784 40.64 -11.95 8.22
CA LYS A 784 39.90 -11.23 7.16
C LYS A 784 38.57 -10.69 7.67
N ILE A 785 37.82 -11.48 8.45
CA ILE A 785 36.57 -11.03 9.08
C ILE A 785 36.81 -9.82 9.98
N THR A 786 37.85 -9.86 10.81
CA THR A 786 38.18 -8.72 11.69
C THR A 786 38.57 -7.48 10.89
N GLU A 787 39.31 -7.63 9.78
CA GLU A 787 39.67 -6.51 8.89
C GLU A 787 38.43 -5.86 8.26
N PHE A 788 37.53 -6.66 7.69
CA PHE A 788 36.28 -6.15 7.12
C PHE A 788 35.36 -5.51 8.18
N GLN A 789 35.30 -6.06 9.41
CA GLN A 789 34.55 -5.45 10.52
C GLN A 789 35.08 -4.06 10.87
N ILE A 790 36.41 -3.92 10.99
CA ILE A 790 37.03 -2.63 11.29
C ILE A 790 36.79 -1.65 10.14
N GLN A 791 36.94 -2.10 8.89
CA GLN A 791 36.66 -1.30 7.71
C GLN A 791 35.22 -0.77 7.71
N ALA A 792 34.22 -1.63 7.92
CA ALA A 792 32.81 -1.24 7.98
C ALA A 792 32.54 -0.19 9.08
N ILE A 793 33.15 -0.36 10.27
CA ILE A 793 33.03 0.61 11.37
C ILE A 793 33.64 1.96 10.99
N LEU A 794 34.79 1.97 10.32
CA LEU A 794 35.46 3.19 9.88
C LEU A 794 34.67 3.89 8.76
N GLU A 795 34.20 3.14 7.77
CA GLU A 795 33.36 3.66 6.68
C GLU A 795 32.11 4.34 7.22
N GLU A 796 31.45 3.72 8.20
CA GLU A 796 30.29 4.29 8.87
C GLU A 796 30.63 5.58 9.63
N LYS A 797 31.76 5.61 10.36
CA LYS A 797 32.23 6.84 11.04
C LYS A 797 32.55 7.95 10.06
N VAL A 798 33.15 7.63 8.91
CA VAL A 798 33.44 8.60 7.84
C VAL A 798 32.13 9.12 7.25
N ARG A 799 31.15 8.25 6.98
CA ARG A 799 29.82 8.63 6.48
C ARG A 799 29.11 9.57 7.44
N LEU A 800 29.06 9.24 8.73
CA LEU A 800 28.45 10.08 9.76
C LEU A 800 29.19 11.42 9.92
N THR A 801 30.52 11.41 9.85
CA THR A 801 31.33 12.65 9.89
C THR A 801 31.06 13.53 8.67
N LYS A 802 31.00 12.97 7.46
CA LYS A 802 30.63 13.70 6.24
C LYS A 802 29.21 14.25 6.31
N GLN A 803 28.26 13.47 6.84
CA GLN A 803 26.90 13.95 7.07
C GLN A 803 26.87 15.10 8.09
N LYS A 804 27.63 15.00 9.19
CA LYS A 804 27.77 16.10 10.17
C LYS A 804 28.44 17.32 9.56
N GLN A 805 29.50 17.17 8.77
CA GLN A 805 30.17 18.27 8.07
C GLN A 805 29.26 18.95 7.05
N ASN A 806 28.49 18.18 6.27
CA ASN A 806 27.47 18.73 5.38
C ASN A 806 26.35 19.44 6.16
N ARG A 807 25.97 18.94 7.35
CA ARG A 807 25.07 19.60 8.31
C ARG A 807 25.71 20.77 9.08
N ILE A 808 27.03 20.97 9.00
CA ILE A 808 27.74 22.10 9.62
C ILE A 808 27.90 23.24 8.61
N LYS A 809 27.88 22.94 7.29
CA LYS A 809 27.67 23.93 6.23
C LYS A 809 26.22 24.45 6.17
N ASN A 810 25.49 24.49 7.30
CA ASN A 810 24.12 25.01 7.33
C ASN A 810 24.14 26.46 6.84
N GLU A 811 23.77 26.65 5.59
CA GLU A 811 23.39 27.96 5.11
C GLU A 811 22.14 28.40 5.89
N SER A 812 21.96 29.71 6.07
CA SER A 812 20.75 30.22 6.71
C SER A 812 19.52 29.72 5.93
N PRO A 813 18.43 29.29 6.60
CA PRO A 813 17.18 28.98 5.90
C PRO A 813 16.72 30.13 4.98
N ALA A 814 17.06 31.38 5.30
CA ALA A 814 16.84 32.55 4.44
C ALA A 814 17.48 32.44 3.05
N ASN A 815 18.60 31.73 2.93
CA ASN A 815 19.34 31.59 1.67
C ASN A 815 18.77 30.50 0.75
N VAL A 816 17.71 29.80 1.19
CA VAL A 816 17.01 28.81 0.39
C VAL A 816 15.71 29.38 -0.12
N LEU A 817 15.56 29.36 -1.44
CA LEU A 817 14.34 29.79 -2.11
C LEU A 817 13.76 28.60 -2.87
N LEU A 818 12.48 28.35 -2.66
CA LEU A 818 11.71 27.39 -3.43
C LEU A 818 11.00 28.13 -4.57
N ARG A 819 11.20 27.63 -5.79
CA ARG A 819 10.49 28.09 -6.99
C ARG A 819 9.69 26.94 -7.59
N CYS A 820 8.50 27.23 -8.10
CA CYS A 820 7.66 26.24 -8.73
C CYS A 820 8.38 25.61 -9.93
N ARG A 821 8.46 24.28 -10.00
CA ARG A 821 9.06 23.63 -11.17
C ARG A 821 8.30 23.93 -12.46
N GLY A 822 6.98 24.12 -12.38
CA GLY A 822 6.08 24.39 -13.51
C GLY A 822 6.24 25.78 -14.17
N CYS A 823 6.17 26.84 -13.39
CA CYS A 823 6.19 28.22 -13.90
C CYS A 823 7.35 29.07 -13.39
N ASN A 824 8.22 28.51 -12.53
CA ASN A 824 9.31 29.23 -11.87
C ASN A 824 8.86 30.38 -10.94
N GLN A 825 7.57 30.52 -10.67
CA GLN A 825 7.04 31.44 -9.67
C GLN A 825 7.71 31.19 -8.31
N HIS A 826 8.08 32.26 -7.62
CA HIS A 826 8.57 32.18 -6.26
C HIS A 826 7.49 31.62 -5.32
N VAL A 827 7.85 30.65 -4.49
CA VAL A 827 6.92 29.93 -3.61
C VAL A 827 7.11 30.34 -2.17
N CYS A 828 8.31 30.12 -1.61
CA CYS A 828 8.64 30.55 -0.26
C CYS A 828 10.16 30.50 -0.03
N SER A 829 10.58 31.02 1.12
CA SER A 829 11.94 30.85 1.65
C SER A 829 12.06 29.57 2.49
N GLY A 830 13.28 29.20 2.88
CA GLY A 830 13.50 28.12 3.84
C GLY A 830 13.08 28.47 5.27
N GLU A 831 12.88 29.75 5.61
CA GLU A 831 12.39 30.18 6.94
C GLU A 831 10.93 29.83 7.15
N ASP A 832 10.16 29.78 6.06
CA ASP A 832 8.74 29.45 6.05
C ASP A 832 8.49 27.94 6.24
N VAL A 833 9.52 27.12 6.05
CA VAL A 833 9.42 25.65 6.14
C VAL A 833 9.64 25.18 7.57
N GLN A 834 8.67 24.44 8.10
CA GLN A 834 8.70 23.82 9.43
C GLN A 834 8.61 22.29 9.33
N ILE A 835 9.10 21.58 10.36
CA ILE A 835 9.10 20.11 10.40
C ILE A 835 8.11 19.57 11.44
N ILE A 836 7.21 18.69 11.00
CA ILE A 836 6.35 17.84 11.84
C ILE A 836 6.93 16.41 11.87
N GLU A 837 7.03 15.81 13.07
CA GLU A 837 7.48 14.42 13.30
C GLU A 837 8.82 14.05 12.61
N LYS A 838 9.77 15.00 12.54
CA LYS A 838 11.07 14.87 11.84
C LYS A 838 10.98 14.59 10.31
N MET A 839 9.78 14.42 9.74
CA MET A 839 9.52 13.90 8.39
C MET A 839 8.77 14.87 7.47
N HIS A 840 7.68 15.48 7.92
CA HIS A 840 6.80 16.28 7.06
C HIS A 840 7.27 17.73 7.06
N ARG A 841 7.47 18.31 5.87
CA ARG A 841 7.91 19.70 5.69
C ARG A 841 6.71 20.52 5.27
N VAL A 842 6.29 21.45 6.11
CA VAL A 842 5.06 22.22 5.94
C VAL A 842 5.34 23.70 5.82
N ASN A 843 4.50 24.42 5.09
CA ASN A 843 4.43 25.88 5.12
C ASN A 843 3.00 26.28 5.50
N VAL A 844 2.87 26.90 6.67
CA VAL A 844 1.59 27.32 7.26
C VAL A 844 1.48 28.84 7.37
N ALA A 845 2.38 29.58 6.73
CA ALA A 845 2.29 31.04 6.68
C ALA A 845 0.95 31.46 6.05
N PRO A 846 0.21 32.44 6.61
CA PRO A 846 -1.09 32.87 6.08
C PRO A 846 -1.02 33.26 4.60
N GLU A 847 0.05 33.95 4.18
CA GLU A 847 0.27 34.43 2.82
C GLU A 847 0.49 33.27 1.83
N PHE A 848 0.90 32.10 2.32
CA PHE A 848 1.11 30.92 1.48
C PHE A 848 -0.21 30.41 0.88
N LYS A 849 -1.35 30.62 1.56
CA LYS A 849 -2.69 30.21 1.08
C LYS A 849 -3.04 30.84 -0.27
N GLU A 850 -2.52 32.03 -0.56
CA GLU A 850 -2.79 32.74 -1.83
C GLU A 850 -2.05 32.14 -3.04
N LEU A 851 -1.04 31.32 -2.81
CA LEU A 851 -0.15 30.80 -3.86
C LEU A 851 -0.56 29.42 -4.40
N PHE A 852 -1.42 28.70 -3.68
CA PHE A 852 -1.84 27.36 -4.07
C PHE A 852 -3.37 27.21 -4.15
N ILE A 853 -3.79 26.25 -4.96
CA ILE A 853 -5.17 25.76 -5.00
C ILE A 853 -5.23 24.34 -4.44
N ARG A 854 -6.35 24.00 -3.82
CA ARG A 854 -6.64 22.65 -3.32
C ARG A 854 -7.34 21.85 -4.39
N ARG A 855 -6.95 20.59 -4.55
CA ARG A 855 -7.58 19.67 -5.48
C ARG A 855 -7.77 18.31 -4.83
N GLU A 856 -8.86 17.63 -5.14
CA GLU A 856 -9.09 16.28 -4.65
C GLU A 856 -8.09 15.28 -5.22
N ASN A 857 -7.62 14.38 -4.38
CA ASN A 857 -6.78 13.27 -4.77
C ASN A 857 -7.65 12.04 -5.06
N THR A 858 -8.03 11.86 -6.32
CA THR A 858 -8.82 10.70 -6.80
C THR A 858 -8.17 9.33 -6.56
N SER A 859 -6.90 9.28 -6.13
CA SER A 859 -6.18 8.03 -5.84
C SER A 859 -6.14 7.64 -4.35
N LEU A 860 -6.47 8.55 -3.44
CA LEU A 860 -6.53 8.33 -1.98
C LEU A 860 -7.99 8.38 -1.54
N GLN A 861 -8.73 7.30 -1.78
CA GLN A 861 -9.96 7.04 -1.04
C GLN A 861 -9.63 6.06 0.09
N GLU A 862 -9.80 6.55 1.32
CA GLU A 862 -9.81 5.83 2.60
C GLU A 862 -8.49 5.17 3.05
N ARG A 863 -7.65 5.95 3.74
CA ARG A 863 -6.79 5.42 4.83
C ARG A 863 -7.29 5.99 6.15
N LEU A 864 -7.62 5.11 7.09
CA LEU A 864 -7.94 5.44 8.49
C LEU A 864 -6.63 5.70 9.26
N LEU A 865 -6.10 6.91 9.15
CA LEU A 865 -5.08 7.44 10.04
C LEU A 865 -5.51 8.86 10.43
N ASP A 866 -5.23 9.26 11.67
CA ASP A 866 -5.66 10.52 12.30
C ASP A 866 -5.08 11.81 11.65
N TYR A 867 -4.54 11.74 10.41
CA TYR A 867 -3.64 12.74 9.83
C TYR A 867 -3.81 13.04 8.33
N GLU A 868 -4.91 12.69 7.63
CA GLU A 868 -5.00 12.97 6.19
C GLU A 868 -6.35 13.53 5.73
N THR A 869 -6.28 14.68 5.04
CA THR A 869 -7.33 15.18 4.15
C THR A 869 -7.11 14.62 2.74
N ASN A 870 -8.17 14.30 2.00
CA ASN A 870 -8.14 13.72 0.64
C ASN A 870 -7.65 14.71 -0.46
N GLY A 871 -6.88 15.75 -0.13
CA GLY A 871 -6.50 16.83 -1.03
C GLY A 871 -5.01 16.93 -1.32
N TYR A 872 -4.64 17.41 -2.50
CA TYR A 872 -3.29 17.87 -2.83
C TYR A 872 -3.27 19.37 -3.11
N ILE A 873 -2.10 19.99 -2.89
CA ILE A 873 -1.87 21.40 -3.18
C ILE A 873 -1.18 21.54 -4.55
N ALA A 874 -1.62 22.51 -5.34
CA ALA A 874 -1.08 22.81 -6.65
C ALA A 874 -0.87 24.31 -6.85
N CYS A 875 0.08 24.68 -7.70
CA CYS A 875 0.38 26.07 -8.04
C CYS A 875 -0.85 26.76 -8.65
N LYS A 876 -1.25 27.91 -8.10
CA LYS A 876 -2.36 28.72 -8.63
C LYS A 876 -2.09 29.23 -10.06
N ALA A 877 -0.83 29.53 -10.40
CA ALA A 877 -0.48 30.11 -11.70
C ALA A 877 -0.31 29.09 -12.85
N CYS A 878 -0.02 27.82 -12.57
CA CYS A 878 0.23 26.84 -13.64
C CYS A 878 -0.37 25.45 -13.44
N GLY A 879 -0.96 25.17 -12.27
CA GLY A 879 -1.57 23.89 -11.93
C GLY A 879 -0.56 22.80 -11.52
N GLU A 880 0.73 23.11 -11.46
CA GLU A 880 1.78 22.16 -11.09
C GLU A 880 1.57 21.66 -9.65
N ARG A 881 1.62 20.34 -9.45
CA ARG A 881 1.42 19.76 -8.11
C ARG A 881 2.61 20.11 -7.22
N TRP A 882 2.35 20.63 -6.03
CA TRP A 882 3.39 21.00 -5.06
C TRP A 882 3.54 19.99 -3.93
N GLY A 883 2.45 19.37 -3.50
CA GLY A 883 2.47 18.59 -2.26
C GLY A 883 1.16 17.90 -1.95
N SER A 884 0.88 17.73 -0.66
CA SER A 884 -0.37 17.18 -0.11
C SER A 884 -0.90 18.11 0.99
N MET A 885 -2.21 18.13 1.21
CA MET A 885 -2.78 18.75 2.40
C MET A 885 -2.82 17.73 3.54
N MET A 886 -2.39 18.10 4.73
CA MET A 886 -2.46 17.23 5.92
C MET A 886 -3.18 17.93 7.07
N MET A 887 -3.87 17.15 7.90
CA MET A 887 -4.50 17.64 9.12
C MET A 887 -3.61 17.25 10.30
N TYR A 888 -3.12 18.23 11.06
CA TYR A 888 -2.30 17.95 12.25
C TYR A 888 -2.89 18.64 13.47
N LYS A 889 -3.48 17.85 14.38
CA LYS A 889 -4.09 18.33 15.62
C LYS A 889 -5.10 19.48 15.39
N GLY A 890 -5.90 19.37 14.33
CA GLY A 890 -6.91 20.36 13.94
C GLY A 890 -6.40 21.51 13.07
N ILE A 891 -5.11 21.59 12.75
CA ILE A 891 -4.54 22.63 11.87
C ILE A 891 -4.24 22.07 10.48
N GLU A 892 -4.76 22.74 9.44
CA GLU A 892 -4.49 22.37 8.05
C GLU A 892 -3.07 22.80 7.68
N CYS A 893 -2.23 21.82 7.36
CA CYS A 893 -0.84 22.05 7.03
C CYS A 893 -0.57 21.66 5.56
N PRO A 894 -0.24 22.65 4.70
CA PRO A 894 0.28 22.38 3.36
C PRO A 894 1.65 21.69 3.42
N CYS A 895 1.70 20.38 3.11
CA CYS A 895 2.95 19.60 3.12
C CYS A 895 3.63 19.63 1.74
N LEU A 896 4.86 20.14 1.70
CA LEU A 896 5.63 20.38 0.47
C LEU A 896 6.46 19.15 0.05
N HIS A 897 6.36 18.77 -1.22
CA HIS A 897 7.19 17.73 -1.82
C HIS A 897 8.33 18.34 -2.64
N VAL A 898 9.56 18.30 -2.10
CA VAL A 898 10.73 19.02 -2.68
C VAL A 898 11.00 18.73 -4.17
N LYS A 899 10.65 17.53 -4.66
CA LYS A 899 10.82 17.13 -6.07
C LYS A 899 10.06 18.02 -7.07
N ASN A 900 9.02 18.72 -6.60
CA ASN A 900 8.16 19.58 -7.40
C ASN A 900 8.65 21.04 -7.44
N PHE A 901 9.83 21.33 -6.86
CA PHE A 901 10.41 22.66 -6.80
C PHE A 901 11.81 22.67 -7.41
N VAL A 902 12.20 23.85 -7.92
CA VAL A 902 13.60 24.19 -8.14
C VAL A 902 14.10 24.84 -6.85
N VAL A 903 15.15 24.27 -6.26
CA VAL A 903 15.72 24.76 -5.00
C VAL A 903 16.89 25.67 -5.33
N ASN A 904 16.79 26.96 -5.03
CA ASN A 904 17.92 27.88 -5.10
C ASN A 904 18.61 27.92 -3.73
N ILE A 905 19.93 27.73 -3.71
CA ILE A 905 20.76 27.80 -2.50
C ILE A 905 21.86 28.82 -2.75
N SER A 906 21.83 29.96 -2.06
CA SER A 906 22.80 31.05 -2.21
C SER A 906 23.10 31.42 -3.67
N GLY A 907 22.05 31.56 -4.49
CA GLY A 907 22.14 31.94 -5.90
C GLY A 907 22.37 30.77 -6.87
N LYS A 908 22.52 29.53 -6.38
CA LYS A 908 22.69 28.33 -7.24
C LYS A 908 21.42 27.52 -7.35
N ASN A 909 20.91 27.37 -8.57
CA ASN A 909 19.74 26.53 -8.87
C ASN A 909 20.07 25.03 -8.87
N ILE A 910 19.41 24.29 -7.98
CA ILE A 910 19.43 22.84 -7.87
C ILE A 910 18.09 22.29 -8.39
N SER A 911 18.09 21.82 -9.64
CA SER A 911 16.89 21.22 -10.27
C SER A 911 16.67 19.74 -9.91
N LYS A 912 17.64 19.09 -9.26
CA LYS A 912 17.56 17.69 -8.83
C LYS A 912 17.62 17.62 -7.32
N CYS A 913 16.47 17.82 -6.69
CA CYS A 913 16.27 17.53 -5.28
C CYS A 913 15.11 16.53 -5.15
N MET A 914 15.41 15.26 -4.92
CA MET A 914 14.37 14.22 -4.81
C MET A 914 13.89 14.04 -3.37
N LYS A 915 14.72 14.42 -2.40
CA LYS A 915 14.48 14.24 -0.96
C LYS A 915 14.95 15.46 -0.20
N TRP A 916 14.22 15.84 0.85
CA TRP A 916 14.60 16.93 1.76
C TRP A 916 15.98 16.75 2.39
N SER A 917 16.46 15.50 2.54
CA SER A 917 17.81 15.20 3.03
C SER A 917 18.95 15.67 2.11
N GLU A 918 18.64 15.99 0.84
CA GLU A 918 19.60 16.54 -0.12
C GLU A 918 19.74 18.07 0.01
N VAL A 919 18.82 18.73 0.71
CA VAL A 919 18.91 20.15 1.05
C VAL A 919 19.77 20.28 2.31
N PRO A 920 20.95 20.92 2.26
CA PRO A 920 21.89 20.99 3.39
C PRO A 920 21.48 22.06 4.43
N ILE A 921 20.22 22.03 4.89
CA ILE A 921 19.66 23.00 5.85
C ILE A 921 18.90 22.28 6.97
N LYS A 922 18.97 22.87 8.17
CA LYS A 922 18.08 22.55 9.27
C LYS A 922 16.88 23.48 9.26
N PHE A 923 15.70 22.92 9.06
CA PHE A 923 14.43 23.64 9.23
C PHE A 923 14.01 23.59 10.71
N ARG A 924 13.23 24.58 11.12
CA ARG A 924 12.68 24.66 12.49
C ARG A 924 11.63 23.59 12.74
N ALA A 925 11.49 23.16 14.00
CA ALA A 925 10.38 22.30 14.39
C ALA A 925 9.07 23.08 14.33
N PHE A 926 7.98 22.41 13.99
CA PHE A 926 6.65 22.99 14.00
C PHE A 926 6.21 23.29 15.44
N ASN A 927 5.84 24.55 15.73
CA ASN A 927 5.32 24.94 17.04
C ASN A 927 3.78 24.96 17.00
N TYR A 928 3.17 23.92 17.57
CA TYR A 928 1.71 23.81 17.59
C TYR A 928 1.03 24.95 18.34
N ILE A 929 1.61 25.41 19.46
CA ILE A 929 0.98 26.42 20.31
C ILE A 929 0.87 27.74 19.54
N ASP A 930 1.94 28.19 18.89
CA ASP A 930 1.96 29.45 18.13
C ASP A 930 0.90 29.46 17.04
N HIS A 931 0.78 28.38 16.27
CA HIS A 931 -0.19 28.28 15.17
C HIS A 931 -1.63 28.08 15.67
N ALA A 932 -1.82 27.32 16.75
CA ALA A 932 -3.15 27.14 17.34
C ALA A 932 -3.70 28.46 17.89
N SER A 933 -2.86 29.28 18.54
CA SER A 933 -3.24 30.60 19.02
C SER A 933 -3.66 31.53 17.87
N GLN A 934 -2.91 31.55 16.77
CA GLN A 934 -3.26 32.37 15.59
C GLN A 934 -4.58 31.95 14.94
N VAL A 935 -4.87 30.64 14.90
CA VAL A 935 -6.14 30.12 14.38
C VAL A 935 -7.31 30.48 15.31
N ALA A 936 -7.11 30.39 16.64
CA ALA A 936 -8.12 30.76 17.62
C ALA A 936 -8.39 32.28 17.66
N GLU A 937 -7.35 33.11 17.53
CA GLU A 937 -7.51 34.57 17.45
C GLU A 937 -8.27 35.00 16.18
N SER A 938 -8.06 34.30 15.05
CA SER A 938 -8.79 34.60 13.81
C SER A 938 -10.29 34.24 13.85
N SER A 939 -10.74 33.41 14.79
CA SER A 939 -12.17 33.10 14.97
C SER A 939 -12.90 34.06 15.89
N ASP A 940 -12.20 34.73 16.82
CA ASP A 940 -12.81 35.69 17.75
C ASP A 940 -13.17 37.03 17.05
N ASP A 941 -12.49 37.37 15.95
CA ASP A 941 -12.80 38.54 15.12
C ASP A 941 -14.05 38.37 14.23
N GLU A 942 -14.52 37.13 13.99
CA GLU A 942 -15.78 36.87 13.27
C GLU A 942 -17.02 36.88 14.18
N GLU A 943 -16.86 36.71 15.51
CA GLU A 943 -17.98 36.82 16.46
C GLU A 943 -18.30 38.27 16.88
N THR A 944 -17.50 39.26 16.44
CA THR A 944 -17.71 40.68 16.74
C THR A 944 -18.01 41.57 15.53
N ALA A 945 -18.29 40.98 14.35
CA ALA A 945 -18.68 41.69 13.12
C ALA A 945 -20.20 41.67 12.84
#